data_AF-A0A933U1W0-F1
#
_entry.id   AF-A0A933U1W0-F1
#
_cell.length_a   1.000
_cell.length_b   1.000
_cell.length_c   1.000
_cell.angle_alpha   90.00
_cell.angle_beta   90.00
_cell.angle_gamma   90.00
#
_symmetry.space_group_name_H-M   'P 1'
#
loop_
_entity.id
_entity.type
_entity.pdbx_description
1 polymer ?
#
loop_
_entity_poly.entity_id
_entity_poly.type
_entity_poly.pdbx_seq_one_letter_code
_entity_poly.pdbx_strand_id
1 'polypeptide(L)'
;MESKSFHSPFEDEAFLVSREALPKRPRRHLDALHGSARLANAADLALWVTPDPREKHVTQLARFNPLVEDLDTPEGLRAWFNQTLFFREEQRNRHLLIIGQPGSGKTQGFILPLLWSDLGDHERSVIVFDAKGELARFTRLAARERGRTKPVLVVNFADRTRSLGWNPLETLPTDPAQLESKAFELAYTLCWATEVRENCQDSIFFITSAINLLTGLIMGVVLDPAERPSLPRVRELLELPRGELIAWLKEHGHIPGIAAFLSYITTASWNAETVLADAQMRLSAFRDLDLSSVMSKNELDLDQLVDEAGVLVVEMREADTPRLRPIWNLFCTFLMDHFTARAAREPLSRLPRPVALILDEFASSLGRLPKFDTAVNTLRQPRVGIVAAVQSLAQIGHLYRGARDSVLAGFSSKIFLAGLERVDAEYASALSGTMSAEQVTTIEEEDKRKPGTFRVTARHRSSSPRPLLNADEIARPPKHFVFGAPATFFLAETPPFQAYFVRAFELDGPREILRAIEHEPRTAAQRPIPLLWRPTRRVVASVGRTVPQSVLQARFHRLKNELAFERASAGARAWWSRLEKRHETTVSGLVELLEELKELSSSLDDLHGAHRMTCHEEPRVLANYVRYLRSVKELDALDQLSLGWPPQPDDGAGDGAGDDEDGEQDEDDPPKGDPGVKQQG
;
A
#
# COMPACT_ATOMS: atom_id res chain seq x y z
N MET A 1 -53.69 -18.13 -20.76
CA MET A 1 -53.44 -17.42 -19.49
C MET A 1 -52.76 -16.12 -19.84
N GLU A 2 -53.47 -15.01 -19.73
CA GLU A 2 -52.94 -13.67 -19.95
C GLU A 2 -51.68 -13.48 -19.10
N SER A 3 -50.59 -13.08 -19.74
CA SER A 3 -49.39 -12.62 -19.05
C SER A 3 -49.76 -11.35 -18.29
N LYS A 4 -50.14 -11.48 -17.01
CA LYS A 4 -50.11 -10.35 -16.09
C LYS A 4 -48.67 -9.85 -16.07
N SER A 5 -48.41 -8.75 -16.77
CA SER A 5 -47.18 -7.98 -16.62
C SER A 5 -47.09 -7.63 -15.14
N PHE A 6 -46.25 -8.32 -14.39
CA PHE A 6 -45.87 -7.87 -13.06
C PHE A 6 -45.21 -6.49 -13.26
N HIS A 7 -45.96 -5.42 -13.02
CA HIS A 7 -45.36 -4.09 -12.92
C HIS A 7 -44.38 -4.15 -11.77
N SER A 8 -43.14 -3.77 -12.06
CA SER A 8 -42.09 -3.71 -11.07
C SER A 8 -42.54 -2.76 -9.96
N PRO A 9 -42.47 -3.12 -8.66
CA PRO A 9 -42.82 -2.22 -7.56
C PRO A 9 -41.95 -0.95 -7.52
N PHE A 10 -40.90 -0.91 -8.34
CA PHE A 10 -40.00 0.23 -8.56
C PHE A 10 -40.52 1.24 -9.60
N GLU A 11 -41.60 0.94 -10.33
CA GLU A 11 -42.09 1.74 -11.47
C GLU A 11 -43.45 2.41 -11.20
N ASP A 12 -44.19 1.98 -10.16
CA ASP A 12 -45.47 2.59 -9.78
C ASP A 12 -45.25 3.67 -8.71
N GLU A 13 -45.23 4.92 -9.14
CA GLU A 13 -45.04 6.09 -8.26
C GLU A 13 -46.16 6.20 -7.21
N ALA A 14 -47.41 5.87 -7.55
CA ALA A 14 -48.51 5.89 -6.59
C ALA A 14 -48.35 4.81 -5.51
N PHE A 15 -47.81 3.63 -5.88
CA PHE A 15 -47.45 2.57 -4.95
C PHE A 15 -46.29 2.96 -4.04
N LEU A 16 -45.25 3.60 -4.59
CA LEU A 16 -44.09 4.09 -3.83
C LEU A 16 -44.51 5.16 -2.81
N VAL A 17 -45.35 6.13 -3.23
CA VAL A 17 -45.81 7.25 -2.42
C VAL A 17 -46.81 6.82 -1.33
N SER A 18 -47.76 5.92 -1.66
CA SER A 18 -48.85 5.53 -0.74
C SER A 18 -48.39 4.75 0.51
N ARG A 19 -47.14 4.27 0.53
CA ARG A 19 -46.54 3.50 1.64
C ARG A 19 -45.20 4.07 2.12
N GLU A 20 -44.94 5.35 1.87
CA GLU A 20 -43.73 6.01 2.33
C GLU A 20 -43.65 6.03 3.86
N ALA A 21 -42.65 5.33 4.41
CA ALA A 21 -42.16 5.60 5.75
C ALA A 21 -41.03 6.64 5.65
N LEU A 22 -41.38 7.92 5.41
CA LEU A 22 -40.38 8.98 5.45
C LEU A 22 -39.81 9.13 6.86
N PRO A 23 -38.51 9.42 7.00
CA PRO A 23 -37.96 9.81 8.29
C PRO A 23 -38.69 11.07 8.78
N LYS A 24 -39.36 10.98 9.94
CA LYS A 24 -39.96 12.15 10.58
C LYS A 24 -38.84 13.04 11.09
N ARG A 25 -38.89 14.34 10.74
CA ARG A 25 -37.86 15.29 11.17
C ARG A 25 -38.48 16.47 11.93
N PRO A 26 -37.76 17.02 12.93
CA PRO A 26 -38.15 18.28 13.53
C PRO A 26 -38.19 19.38 12.47
N ARG A 27 -39.21 20.23 12.52
CA ARG A 27 -39.31 21.38 11.61
C ARG A 27 -38.20 22.37 11.91
N ARG A 28 -37.54 22.86 10.86
CA ARG A 28 -36.50 23.89 10.96
C ARG A 28 -37.15 25.26 11.14
N HIS A 29 -36.65 26.04 12.09
CA HIS A 29 -37.04 27.43 12.26
C HIS A 29 -36.39 28.30 11.17
N LEU A 30 -37.17 29.19 10.55
CA LEU A 30 -36.72 29.99 9.41
C LEU A 30 -35.62 31.01 9.79
N ASP A 31 -35.72 31.61 10.98
CA ASP A 31 -34.82 32.70 11.41
C ASP A 31 -33.41 32.24 11.85
N ALA A 32 -33.08 30.94 11.74
CA ALA A 32 -31.73 30.39 11.95
C ALA A 32 -30.97 30.86 13.22
N LEU A 33 -31.70 31.11 14.32
CA LEU A 33 -31.18 31.71 15.57
C LEU A 33 -29.99 30.98 16.22
N HIS A 34 -29.82 29.69 15.93
CA HIS A 34 -28.83 28.80 16.54
C HIS A 34 -28.00 28.02 15.50
N GLY A 35 -28.19 28.30 14.21
CA GLY A 35 -27.54 27.60 13.11
C GLY A 35 -28.37 27.61 11.83
N SER A 36 -27.69 27.81 10.71
CA SER A 36 -28.29 27.96 9.37
C SER A 36 -28.24 26.69 8.52
N ALA A 37 -27.79 25.57 9.08
CA ALA A 37 -27.74 24.31 8.33
C ALA A 37 -29.15 23.87 7.91
N ARG A 38 -29.27 23.37 6.69
CA ARG A 38 -30.52 22.89 6.09
C ARG A 38 -30.24 21.70 5.19
N LEU A 39 -31.28 20.92 4.88
CA LEU A 39 -31.15 19.85 3.91
C LEU A 39 -31.22 20.41 2.48
N ALA A 40 -30.72 19.64 1.51
CA ALA A 40 -30.85 20.02 0.11
C ALA A 40 -32.33 20.05 -0.30
N ASN A 41 -32.73 21.08 -1.03
CA ASN A 41 -34.04 21.16 -1.67
C ASN A 41 -33.91 20.74 -3.15
N ALA A 42 -35.05 20.71 -3.87
CA ALA A 42 -35.05 20.34 -5.28
C ALA A 42 -34.19 21.26 -6.17
N ALA A 43 -34.07 22.55 -5.84
CA ALA A 43 -33.25 23.50 -6.60
C ALA A 43 -31.76 23.24 -6.41
N ASP A 44 -31.32 22.89 -5.19
CA ASP A 44 -29.92 22.53 -4.93
C ASP A 44 -29.53 21.25 -5.68
N LEU A 45 -30.46 20.29 -5.78
CA LEU A 45 -30.24 19.02 -6.49
C LEU A 45 -30.40 19.12 -8.00
N ALA A 46 -30.91 20.23 -8.55
CA ALA A 46 -31.13 20.39 -9.97
C ALA A 46 -29.87 20.14 -10.80
N LEU A 47 -28.70 20.58 -10.30
CA LEU A 47 -27.39 20.35 -10.92
C LEU A 47 -27.04 18.86 -11.08
N TRP A 48 -27.51 18.05 -10.13
CA TRP A 48 -27.18 16.65 -9.96
C TRP A 48 -28.16 15.70 -10.65
N VAL A 49 -29.38 16.15 -10.92
CA VAL A 49 -30.43 15.30 -11.52
C VAL A 49 -30.85 15.74 -12.93
N THR A 50 -30.36 16.89 -13.39
CA THR A 50 -30.61 17.39 -14.74
C THR A 50 -29.42 17.05 -15.63
N PRO A 51 -29.63 16.32 -16.74
CA PRO A 51 -28.57 16.07 -17.71
C PRO A 51 -28.17 17.37 -18.40
N ASP A 52 -26.86 17.58 -18.55
CA ASP A 52 -26.33 18.67 -19.37
C ASP A 52 -25.85 18.10 -20.72
N PRO A 53 -26.51 18.44 -21.85
CA PRO A 53 -26.13 17.90 -23.15
C PRO A 53 -24.76 18.39 -23.65
N ARG A 54 -24.16 19.40 -22.99
CA ARG A 54 -22.82 19.90 -23.32
C ARG A 54 -21.71 19.10 -22.66
N GLU A 55 -22.03 18.40 -21.56
CA GLU A 55 -21.08 17.59 -20.82
C GLU A 55 -20.83 16.28 -21.55
N LYS A 56 -19.57 16.05 -21.93
CA LYS A 56 -19.18 14.84 -22.67
C LYS A 56 -19.02 13.63 -21.76
N HIS A 57 -18.40 13.85 -20.60
CA HIS A 57 -17.97 12.78 -19.70
C HIS A 57 -18.78 12.81 -18.41
N VAL A 58 -19.89 12.07 -18.39
CA VAL A 58 -20.80 12.04 -17.25
C VAL A 58 -20.91 10.63 -16.69
N THR A 59 -20.66 10.50 -15.39
CA THR A 59 -20.99 9.26 -14.66
C THR A 59 -22.41 9.38 -14.13
N GLN A 60 -23.25 8.38 -14.33
CA GLN A 60 -24.65 8.39 -13.93
C GLN A 60 -25.02 7.19 -13.05
N LEU A 61 -25.86 7.44 -12.05
CA LEU A 61 -26.48 6.42 -11.20
C LEU A 61 -27.99 6.46 -11.41
N ALA A 62 -28.51 5.45 -12.08
CA ALA A 62 -29.93 5.31 -12.36
C ALA A 62 -30.73 4.96 -11.10
N ARG A 63 -32.03 5.28 -11.12
CA ARG A 63 -32.99 4.99 -10.05
C ARG A 63 -32.52 5.51 -8.68
N PHE A 64 -32.02 6.73 -8.68
CA PHE A 64 -31.68 7.53 -7.52
C PHE A 64 -32.92 8.22 -6.97
N ASN A 65 -33.15 8.18 -5.66
CA ASN A 65 -34.37 8.70 -5.05
C ASN A 65 -34.03 9.60 -3.86
N PRO A 66 -33.73 10.89 -4.08
CA PRO A 66 -33.37 11.80 -3.00
C PRO A 66 -34.58 12.21 -2.16
N LEU A 67 -34.31 12.41 -0.87
CA LEU A 67 -35.20 13.05 0.09
C LEU A 67 -34.80 14.52 0.19
N VAL A 68 -35.66 15.40 -0.33
CA VAL A 68 -35.42 16.85 -0.39
C VAL A 68 -36.20 17.59 0.70
N GLU A 69 -35.65 18.70 1.18
CA GLU A 69 -36.36 19.62 2.08
C GLU A 69 -37.58 20.19 1.37
N ASP A 70 -38.75 20.06 2.00
CA ASP A 70 -40.00 20.63 1.55
C ASP A 70 -40.82 21.06 2.78
N LEU A 71 -40.71 22.35 3.14
CA LEU A 71 -41.33 22.91 4.34
C LEU A 71 -42.86 23.02 4.25
N ASP A 72 -43.44 22.87 3.05
CA ASP A 72 -44.89 22.86 2.85
C ASP A 72 -45.51 21.52 3.28
N THR A 73 -44.70 20.46 3.39
CA THR A 73 -45.15 19.14 3.87
C THR A 73 -45.21 19.06 5.41
N PRO A 74 -46.11 18.23 5.97
CA PRO A 74 -46.14 17.95 7.41
C PRO A 74 -44.78 17.47 7.95
N GLU A 75 -44.11 16.59 7.20
CA GLU A 75 -42.84 15.94 7.52
C GLU A 75 -41.61 16.83 7.30
N GLY A 76 -41.75 17.95 6.58
CA GLY A 76 -40.65 18.82 6.18
C GLY A 76 -39.75 18.23 5.07
N LEU A 77 -40.20 17.15 4.44
CA LEU A 77 -39.46 16.37 3.46
C LEU A 77 -40.37 15.85 2.36
N ARG A 78 -39.80 15.71 1.17
CA ARG A 78 -40.43 15.05 0.03
C ARG A 78 -39.46 14.07 -0.60
N ALA A 79 -39.93 12.87 -0.93
CA ALA A 79 -39.19 11.95 -1.79
C ALA A 79 -39.35 12.35 -3.26
N TRP A 80 -38.23 12.35 -3.99
CA TRP A 80 -38.23 12.54 -5.44
C TRP A 80 -37.80 11.23 -6.10
N PHE A 81 -38.77 10.39 -6.49
CA PHE A 81 -38.46 9.06 -7.00
C PHE A 81 -37.99 9.05 -8.45
N ASN A 82 -37.31 7.95 -8.80
CA ASN A 82 -36.90 7.59 -10.16
C ASN A 82 -36.06 8.65 -10.86
N GLN A 83 -35.20 9.34 -10.12
CA GLN A 83 -34.23 10.27 -10.68
C GLN A 83 -32.98 9.53 -11.13
N THR A 84 -32.14 10.24 -11.87
CA THR A 84 -30.78 9.79 -12.19
C THR A 84 -29.80 10.78 -11.60
N LEU A 85 -28.83 10.30 -10.83
CA LEU A 85 -27.77 11.14 -10.28
C LEU A 85 -26.62 11.23 -11.29
N PHE A 86 -26.31 12.43 -11.76
CA PHE A 86 -25.25 12.74 -12.69
C PHE A 86 -24.05 13.38 -11.98
N PHE A 87 -22.89 12.77 -12.13
CA PHE A 87 -21.59 13.35 -11.80
C PHE A 87 -20.95 13.82 -13.10
N ARG A 88 -20.93 15.14 -13.29
CA ARG A 88 -20.17 15.78 -14.38
C ARG A 88 -18.68 15.59 -14.15
N GLU A 89 -17.89 15.82 -15.20
CA GLU A 89 -16.46 15.53 -15.15
C GLU A 89 -15.77 16.26 -13.99
N GLU A 90 -16.05 17.55 -13.80
CA GLU A 90 -15.46 18.35 -12.72
C GLU A 90 -15.81 17.79 -11.34
N GLN A 91 -17.06 17.39 -11.13
CA GLN A 91 -17.52 16.80 -9.87
C GLN A 91 -16.88 15.42 -9.64
N ARG A 92 -16.76 14.62 -10.70
CA ARG A 92 -16.16 13.29 -10.67
C ARG A 92 -14.65 13.34 -10.39
N ASN A 93 -13.98 14.40 -10.84
CA ASN A 93 -12.56 14.68 -10.59
C ASN A 93 -12.30 15.18 -9.17
N ARG A 94 -13.32 15.67 -8.43
CA ARG A 94 -13.19 16.10 -7.02
C ARG A 94 -13.23 14.94 -6.00
N HIS A 95 -13.17 13.71 -6.49
CA HIS A 95 -13.12 12.44 -5.77
C HIS A 95 -14.35 12.14 -4.89
N LEU A 96 -14.65 10.85 -4.75
CA LEU A 96 -15.78 10.34 -3.96
C LEU A 96 -15.27 9.35 -2.91
N LEU A 97 -15.70 9.53 -1.67
CA LEU A 97 -15.47 8.58 -0.58
C LEU A 97 -16.79 7.94 -0.15
N ILE A 98 -16.86 6.61 -0.17
CA ILE A 98 -18.02 5.82 0.26
C ILE A 98 -17.66 5.13 1.58
N ILE A 99 -18.44 5.38 2.62
CA ILE A 99 -18.23 4.88 3.98
C ILE A 99 -19.39 3.97 4.36
N GLY A 100 -19.09 2.76 4.82
CA GLY A 100 -20.09 1.88 5.40
C GLY A 100 -19.52 0.53 5.81
N GLN A 101 -20.12 -0.12 6.80
CA GLN A 101 -19.65 -1.42 7.31
C GLN A 101 -19.69 -2.54 6.25
N PRO A 102 -19.00 -3.68 6.45
CA PRO A 102 -19.22 -4.88 5.65
C PRO A 102 -20.72 -5.23 5.54
N GLY A 103 -21.18 -5.61 4.35
CA GLY A 103 -22.59 -5.94 4.10
C GLY A 103 -23.55 -4.74 3.95
N SER A 104 -23.08 -3.49 4.11
CA SER A 104 -23.91 -2.28 3.91
C SER A 104 -24.31 -2.02 2.45
N GLY A 105 -23.71 -2.75 1.50
CA GLY A 105 -24.00 -2.64 0.08
C GLY A 105 -23.15 -1.63 -0.68
N LYS A 106 -21.97 -1.21 -0.18
CA LYS A 106 -21.02 -0.33 -0.90
C LYS A 106 -20.81 -0.75 -2.35
N THR A 107 -20.41 -2.01 -2.55
CA THR A 107 -20.06 -2.54 -3.86
C THR A 107 -21.29 -2.64 -4.77
N GLN A 108 -22.38 -3.22 -4.27
CA GLN A 108 -23.62 -3.42 -5.02
C GLN A 108 -24.40 -2.13 -5.28
N GLY A 109 -24.36 -1.17 -4.37
CA GLY A 109 -25.13 0.07 -4.44
C GLY A 109 -24.43 1.21 -5.18
N PHE A 110 -23.09 1.25 -5.12
CA PHE A 110 -22.33 2.38 -5.68
C PHE A 110 -21.22 1.94 -6.62
N ILE A 111 -20.32 1.05 -6.21
CA ILE A 111 -19.14 0.71 -7.04
C ILE A 111 -19.54 0.08 -8.38
N LEU A 112 -20.39 -0.95 -8.38
CA LEU A 112 -20.80 -1.62 -9.62
C LEU A 112 -21.63 -0.71 -10.54
N PRO A 113 -22.63 0.05 -10.06
CA PRO A 113 -23.35 1.00 -10.90
C PRO A 113 -22.45 2.13 -11.46
N LEU A 114 -21.54 2.68 -10.64
CA LEU A 114 -20.56 3.69 -11.09
C LEU A 114 -19.64 3.11 -12.17
N LEU A 115 -19.10 1.91 -11.95
CA LEU A 115 -18.25 1.20 -12.91
C LEU A 115 -18.97 0.92 -14.22
N TRP A 116 -20.22 0.46 -14.18
CA TRP A 116 -21.05 0.26 -15.37
C TRP A 116 -21.21 1.55 -16.18
N SER A 117 -21.44 2.67 -15.49
CA SER A 117 -21.54 3.97 -16.14
C SER A 117 -20.21 4.43 -16.72
N ASP A 118 -19.12 4.35 -15.97
CA ASP A 118 -17.77 4.77 -16.40
C ASP A 118 -17.30 3.93 -17.61
N LEU A 119 -17.62 2.64 -17.65
CA LEU A 119 -17.34 1.78 -18.81
C LEU A 119 -18.14 2.17 -20.06
N GLY A 120 -19.25 2.89 -19.89
CA GLY A 120 -20.04 3.45 -20.98
C GLY A 120 -19.48 4.70 -21.65
N ASP A 121 -18.59 5.41 -20.96
CA ASP A 121 -17.90 6.58 -21.51
C ASP A 121 -16.68 6.11 -22.30
N HIS A 122 -16.84 5.93 -23.62
CA HIS A 122 -15.79 5.40 -24.51
C HIS A 122 -14.54 6.28 -24.63
N GLU A 123 -14.55 7.48 -24.05
CA GLU A 123 -13.40 8.37 -24.00
C GLU A 123 -12.74 8.38 -22.62
N ARG A 124 -13.26 7.64 -21.64
CA ARG A 124 -12.71 7.54 -20.29
C ARG A 124 -11.94 6.25 -20.09
N SER A 125 -10.71 6.35 -19.58
CA SER A 125 -9.96 5.18 -19.12
C SER A 125 -10.41 4.78 -17.73
N VAL A 126 -10.53 3.48 -17.47
CA VAL A 126 -11.05 2.95 -16.20
C VAL A 126 -10.02 2.04 -15.56
N ILE A 127 -9.63 2.33 -14.32
CA ILE A 127 -8.67 1.55 -13.54
C ILE A 127 -9.35 1.06 -12.27
N VAL A 128 -9.40 -0.25 -12.08
CA VAL A 128 -10.10 -0.89 -10.96
C VAL A 128 -9.12 -1.67 -10.11
N PHE A 129 -9.02 -1.32 -8.83
CA PHE A 129 -8.30 -2.11 -7.83
C PHE A 129 -9.28 -3.08 -7.18
N ASP A 130 -9.07 -4.37 -7.42
CA ASP A 130 -9.95 -5.45 -6.96
C ASP A 130 -9.21 -6.38 -5.99
N ALA A 131 -9.49 -6.21 -4.70
CA ALA A 131 -8.92 -7.04 -3.63
C ALA A 131 -9.73 -8.32 -3.35
N LYS A 132 -10.94 -8.44 -3.92
CA LYS A 132 -11.88 -9.56 -3.66
C LYS A 132 -12.05 -10.48 -4.86
N GLY A 133 -11.65 -10.05 -6.06
CA GLY A 133 -11.83 -10.79 -7.31
C GLY A 133 -13.26 -10.74 -7.85
N GLU A 134 -14.11 -9.86 -7.31
CA GLU A 134 -15.51 -9.67 -7.75
C GLU A 134 -15.59 -8.65 -8.87
N LEU A 135 -14.86 -7.53 -8.73
CA LEU A 135 -14.91 -6.42 -9.69
C LEU A 135 -14.24 -6.78 -11.02
N ALA A 136 -13.17 -7.57 -11.00
CA ALA A 136 -12.45 -7.96 -12.20
C ALA A 136 -13.33 -8.70 -13.21
N ARG A 137 -14.17 -9.61 -12.72
CA ARG A 137 -15.14 -10.36 -13.55
C ARG A 137 -16.22 -9.45 -14.09
N PHE A 138 -16.80 -8.61 -13.23
CA PHE A 138 -17.78 -7.63 -13.65
C PHE A 138 -17.22 -6.68 -14.70
N THR A 139 -16.04 -6.10 -14.46
CA THR A 139 -15.37 -5.18 -15.39
C THR A 139 -15.15 -5.81 -16.75
N ARG A 140 -14.67 -7.06 -16.82
CA ARG A 140 -14.44 -7.75 -18.10
C ARG A 140 -15.70 -7.91 -18.93
N LEU A 141 -16.76 -8.43 -18.33
CA LEU A 141 -18.03 -8.66 -19.02
C LEU A 141 -18.74 -7.33 -19.33
N ALA A 142 -18.77 -6.40 -18.37
CA ALA A 142 -19.38 -5.09 -18.56
C ALA A 142 -18.65 -4.27 -19.63
N ALA A 143 -17.32 -4.31 -19.72
CA ALA A 143 -16.57 -3.61 -20.76
C ALA A 143 -16.98 -4.11 -22.16
N ARG A 144 -17.12 -5.43 -22.32
CA ARG A 144 -17.59 -6.04 -23.58
C ARG A 144 -19.01 -5.61 -23.93
N GLU A 145 -19.92 -5.68 -22.95
CA GLU A 145 -21.33 -5.31 -23.15
C GLU A 145 -21.51 -3.81 -23.44
N ARG A 146 -20.70 -2.96 -22.80
CA ARG A 146 -20.65 -1.52 -23.08
C ARG A 146 -19.89 -1.19 -24.38
N GLY A 147 -19.48 -2.17 -25.17
CA GLY A 147 -18.87 -1.94 -26.49
C GLY A 147 -17.43 -1.43 -26.47
N ARG A 148 -16.67 -1.68 -25.39
CA ARG A 148 -15.22 -1.42 -25.38
C ARG A 148 -14.54 -2.35 -26.38
N THR A 149 -13.79 -1.77 -27.32
CA THR A 149 -13.14 -2.51 -28.42
C THR A 149 -11.79 -3.10 -28.02
N LYS A 150 -11.12 -2.49 -27.03
CA LYS A 150 -9.82 -2.92 -26.52
C LYS A 150 -10.01 -4.00 -25.44
N PRO A 151 -9.08 -4.97 -25.34
CA PRO A 151 -9.13 -5.95 -24.27
C PRO A 151 -8.92 -5.28 -22.91
N VAL A 152 -9.57 -5.83 -21.88
CA VAL A 152 -9.31 -5.42 -20.49
C VAL A 152 -7.93 -5.93 -20.10
N LEU A 153 -7.05 -5.00 -19.73
CA LEU A 153 -5.71 -5.28 -19.24
C LEU A 153 -5.77 -5.73 -17.78
N VAL A 154 -4.92 -6.68 -17.39
CA VAL A 154 -4.89 -7.22 -16.03
C VAL A 154 -3.47 -7.20 -15.49
N VAL A 155 -3.30 -6.65 -14.29
CA VAL A 155 -2.07 -6.76 -13.50
C VAL A 155 -2.41 -7.54 -12.24
N ASN A 156 -1.77 -8.69 -12.06
CA ASN A 156 -1.93 -9.57 -10.90
C ASN A 156 -0.55 -10.01 -10.41
N PHE A 157 -0.07 -9.37 -9.34
CA PHE A 157 1.25 -9.61 -8.78
C PHE A 157 1.46 -11.00 -8.17
N ALA A 158 0.38 -11.77 -7.96
CA ALA A 158 0.42 -13.13 -7.45
C ALA A 158 0.29 -14.20 -8.56
N ASP A 159 0.07 -13.80 -9.83
CA ASP A 159 -0.22 -14.75 -10.90
C ASP A 159 0.36 -14.31 -12.26
N ARG A 160 1.54 -14.85 -12.56
CA ARG A 160 2.25 -14.65 -13.84
C ARG A 160 1.56 -15.23 -15.08
N THR A 161 0.54 -16.06 -14.92
CA THR A 161 -0.21 -16.67 -16.04
C THR A 161 -1.36 -15.80 -16.53
N ARG A 162 -1.76 -14.81 -15.71
CA ARG A 162 -2.85 -13.88 -16.01
C ARG A 162 -2.41 -12.42 -16.05
N SER A 163 -1.30 -12.07 -15.40
CA SER A 163 -0.82 -10.69 -15.33
C SER A 163 -0.02 -10.26 -16.55
N LEU A 164 -0.17 -8.99 -16.95
CA LEU A 164 0.84 -8.24 -17.68
C LEU A 164 2.10 -8.02 -16.84
N GLY A 165 3.23 -7.88 -17.51
CA GLY A 165 4.48 -7.47 -16.86
C GLY A 165 4.45 -5.97 -16.53
N TRP A 166 4.91 -5.60 -15.33
CA TRP A 166 5.12 -4.22 -14.93
C TRP A 166 6.48 -4.05 -14.29
N ASN A 167 7.38 -3.35 -14.97
CA ASN A 167 8.73 -3.08 -14.47
C ASN A 167 8.96 -1.57 -14.42
N PRO A 168 8.93 -0.94 -13.24
CA PRO A 168 9.11 0.50 -13.13
C PRO A 168 10.51 0.96 -13.54
N LEU A 169 11.53 0.09 -13.49
CA LEU A 169 12.91 0.50 -13.78
C LEU A 169 13.15 0.70 -15.29
N GLU A 170 12.41 -0.01 -16.15
CA GLU A 170 12.45 0.21 -17.61
C GLU A 170 11.86 1.56 -18.02
N THR A 171 11.07 2.20 -17.14
CA THR A 171 10.47 3.52 -17.40
C THR A 171 11.31 4.68 -16.88
N LEU A 172 12.42 4.39 -16.18
CA LEU A 172 13.30 5.42 -15.64
C LEU A 172 14.12 6.07 -16.75
N PRO A 173 14.40 7.39 -16.65
CA PRO A 173 15.29 8.06 -17.59
C PRO A 173 16.71 7.54 -17.46
N THR A 174 17.49 7.60 -18.54
CA THR A 174 18.92 7.23 -18.54
C THR A 174 19.84 8.42 -18.24
N ASP A 175 19.30 9.65 -18.26
CA ASP A 175 20.03 10.86 -17.87
C ASP A 175 20.34 10.82 -16.36
N PRO A 176 21.62 10.85 -15.92
CA PRO A 176 21.98 10.62 -14.52
C PRO A 176 21.28 11.54 -13.51
N ALA A 177 21.13 12.83 -13.84
CA ALA A 177 20.52 13.81 -12.94
C ALA A 177 19.03 13.52 -12.71
N GLN A 178 18.28 13.19 -13.77
CA GLN A 178 16.87 12.82 -13.66
C GLN A 178 16.69 11.43 -13.06
N LEU A 179 17.59 10.49 -13.37
CA LEU A 179 17.57 9.13 -12.88
C LEU A 179 17.72 9.10 -11.36
N GLU A 180 18.64 9.87 -10.79
CA GLU A 180 18.85 9.92 -9.33
C GLU A 180 17.56 10.31 -8.60
N SER A 181 16.89 11.39 -9.03
CA SER A 181 15.64 11.84 -8.43
C SER A 181 14.54 10.77 -8.53
N LYS A 182 14.37 10.14 -9.70
CA LYS A 182 13.33 9.12 -9.91
C LYS A 182 13.62 7.80 -9.20
N ALA A 183 14.89 7.37 -9.17
CA ALA A 183 15.34 6.21 -8.42
C ALA A 183 15.14 6.43 -6.90
N PHE A 184 15.42 7.64 -6.41
CA PHE A 184 15.16 8.01 -5.03
C PHE A 184 13.67 7.97 -4.70
N GLU A 185 12.80 8.54 -5.55
CA GLU A 185 11.35 8.48 -5.36
C GLU A 185 10.81 7.04 -5.29
N LEU A 186 11.32 6.17 -6.17
CA LEU A 186 10.97 4.75 -6.19
C LEU A 186 11.44 4.03 -4.91
N ALA A 187 12.70 4.21 -4.52
CA ALA A 187 13.28 3.64 -3.32
C ALA A 187 12.58 4.15 -2.05
N TYR A 188 12.29 5.45 -1.98
CA TYR A 188 11.53 6.07 -0.91
C TYR A 188 10.15 5.43 -0.78
N THR A 189 9.41 5.32 -1.89
CA THR A 189 8.06 4.73 -1.89
C THR A 189 8.08 3.28 -1.43
N LEU A 190 9.04 2.49 -1.93
CA LEU A 190 9.22 1.09 -1.52
C LEU A 190 9.53 0.95 -0.03
N CYS A 191 10.46 1.76 0.49
CA CYS A 191 10.86 1.72 1.89
C CYS A 191 9.71 2.12 2.82
N TRP A 192 9.01 3.20 2.51
CA TRP A 192 7.87 3.67 3.31
C TRP A 192 6.62 2.80 3.16
N ALA A 193 6.47 2.09 2.04
CA ALA A 193 5.37 1.15 1.85
C ALA A 193 5.53 -0.16 2.64
N THR A 194 6.77 -0.51 3.00
CA THR A 194 7.10 -1.68 3.84
C THR A 194 7.29 -1.34 5.32
N GLU A 195 7.23 -0.05 5.68
CA GLU A 195 7.47 0.38 7.05
C GLU A 195 6.28 0.05 7.96
N VAL A 196 6.56 -0.78 8.97
CA VAL A 196 5.57 -1.21 9.97
C VAL A 196 5.84 -0.56 11.34
N ARG A 197 7.00 0.05 11.57
CA ARG A 197 7.41 0.44 12.92
C ARG A 197 6.76 1.74 13.37
N GLU A 198 6.32 1.71 14.63
CA GLU A 198 5.48 2.75 15.21
C GLU A 198 6.24 3.90 15.88
N ASN A 199 7.53 3.73 16.21
CA ASN A 199 8.45 4.75 16.72
C ASN A 199 9.86 4.16 16.86
N CYS A 200 10.91 4.87 16.40
CA CYS A 200 12.31 4.82 16.86
C CYS A 200 13.11 5.85 16.04
N GLN A 201 13.83 6.80 16.65
CA GLN A 201 14.71 7.72 15.89
C GLN A 201 15.80 6.94 15.12
N ASP A 202 16.26 5.82 15.66
CA ASP A 202 17.17 4.88 14.99
C ASP A 202 16.58 4.31 13.69
N SER A 203 15.26 4.13 13.60
CA SER A 203 14.64 3.62 12.36
C SER A 203 14.75 4.63 11.21
N ILE A 204 14.77 5.94 11.49
CA ILE A 204 14.90 6.98 10.46
C ILE A 204 16.28 6.91 9.79
N PHE A 205 17.35 6.71 10.58
CA PHE A 205 18.70 6.54 10.05
C PHE A 205 18.80 5.30 9.15
N PHE A 206 18.28 4.15 9.61
CA PHE A 206 18.32 2.91 8.83
C PHE A 206 17.46 2.98 7.56
N ILE A 207 16.25 3.54 7.65
CA ILE A 207 15.37 3.75 6.48
C ILE A 207 16.06 4.66 5.47
N THR A 208 16.64 5.78 5.91
CA THR A 208 17.32 6.72 5.01
C THR A 208 18.53 6.07 4.36
N SER A 209 19.31 5.30 5.12
CA SER A 209 20.46 4.56 4.59
C SER A 209 20.04 3.47 3.60
N ALA A 210 18.95 2.75 3.87
CA ALA A 210 18.38 1.77 2.95
C ALA A 210 17.85 2.44 1.67
N ILE A 211 17.20 3.61 1.77
CA ILE A 211 16.78 4.39 0.60
C ILE A 211 17.99 4.77 -0.25
N ASN A 212 19.06 5.29 0.36
CA ASN A 212 20.27 5.68 -0.37
C ASN A 212 20.95 4.49 -1.04
N LEU A 213 21.06 3.35 -0.33
CA LEU A 213 21.59 2.11 -0.90
C LEU A 213 20.75 1.64 -2.09
N LEU A 214 19.43 1.52 -1.90
CA LEU A 214 18.52 1.06 -2.97
C LEU A 214 18.52 2.03 -4.16
N THR A 215 18.59 3.34 -3.92
CA THR A 215 18.75 4.35 -4.97
C THR A 215 20.01 4.09 -5.77
N GLY A 216 21.15 3.92 -5.10
CA GLY A 216 22.42 3.61 -5.75
C GLY A 216 22.37 2.31 -6.55
N LEU A 217 21.82 1.23 -5.98
CA LEU A 217 21.67 -0.05 -6.68
C LEU A 217 20.75 0.04 -7.89
N ILE A 218 19.61 0.72 -7.78
CA ILE A 218 18.69 0.95 -8.91
C ILE A 218 19.43 1.70 -10.02
N MET A 219 20.14 2.78 -9.69
CA MET A 219 20.94 3.52 -10.67
C MET A 219 22.00 2.62 -11.32
N GLY A 220 22.72 1.81 -10.54
CA GLY A 220 23.75 0.92 -11.07
C GLY A 220 23.20 -0.09 -12.07
N VAL A 221 22.08 -0.75 -11.75
CA VAL A 221 21.45 -1.72 -12.66
C VAL A 221 20.84 -1.04 -13.90
N VAL A 222 20.36 0.21 -13.79
CA VAL A 222 19.80 0.97 -14.94
C VAL A 222 20.90 1.49 -15.86
N LEU A 223 22.03 1.95 -15.32
CA LEU A 223 23.13 2.52 -16.08
C LEU A 223 24.08 1.46 -16.67
N ASP A 224 24.15 0.27 -16.08
CA ASP A 224 25.00 -0.81 -16.57
C ASP A 224 24.35 -1.55 -17.77
N PRO A 225 24.92 -1.44 -18.99
CA PRO A 225 24.40 -2.14 -20.16
C PRO A 225 24.55 -3.67 -20.10
N ALA A 226 25.37 -4.20 -19.18
CA ALA A 226 25.50 -5.63 -18.93
C ALA A 226 24.37 -6.19 -18.06
N GLU A 227 23.66 -5.32 -17.34
CA GLU A 227 22.54 -5.68 -16.48
C GLU A 227 21.20 -5.59 -17.21
N ARG A 228 20.16 -6.21 -16.63
CA ARG A 228 18.78 -5.90 -17.01
C ARG A 228 18.07 -5.27 -15.82
N PRO A 229 17.61 -4.02 -15.95
CA PRO A 229 17.00 -3.29 -14.85
C PRO A 229 15.70 -3.95 -14.41
N SER A 230 15.65 -4.42 -13.16
CA SER A 230 14.42 -4.89 -12.52
C SER A 230 14.58 -4.91 -11.00
N LEU A 231 13.52 -4.69 -10.23
CA LEU A 231 13.59 -4.77 -8.75
C LEU A 231 13.99 -6.18 -8.25
N PRO A 232 13.52 -7.29 -8.86
CA PRO A 232 14.05 -8.61 -8.55
C PRO A 232 15.58 -8.71 -8.74
N ARG A 233 16.15 -8.05 -9.76
CA ARG A 233 17.61 -8.02 -9.94
C ARG A 233 18.32 -7.24 -8.83
N VAL A 234 17.76 -6.12 -8.39
CA VAL A 234 18.28 -5.38 -7.22
C VAL A 234 18.28 -6.25 -5.96
N ARG A 235 17.21 -7.04 -5.74
CA ARG A 235 17.15 -8.02 -4.64
C ARG A 235 18.27 -9.06 -4.75
N GLU A 236 18.50 -9.61 -5.94
CA GLU A 236 19.58 -10.58 -6.15
C GLU A 236 20.96 -10.01 -5.81
N LEU A 237 21.23 -8.75 -6.16
CA LEU A 237 22.50 -8.08 -5.80
C LEU A 237 22.70 -8.02 -4.29
N LEU A 238 21.66 -7.68 -3.54
CA LEU A 238 21.72 -7.64 -2.08
C LEU A 238 21.96 -9.00 -1.43
N GLU A 239 21.63 -10.10 -2.11
CA GLU A 239 21.80 -11.48 -1.63
C GLU A 239 23.08 -12.15 -2.16
N LEU A 240 23.93 -11.43 -2.91
CA LEU A 240 25.22 -11.95 -3.37
C LEU A 240 26.17 -12.24 -2.19
N PRO A 241 27.08 -13.22 -2.33
CA PRO A 241 28.19 -13.38 -1.39
C PRO A 241 28.97 -12.07 -1.24
N ARG A 242 29.40 -11.75 -0.02
CA ARG A 242 30.01 -10.44 0.32
C ARG A 242 31.14 -10.02 -0.64
N GLY A 243 32.01 -10.96 -1.03
CA GLY A 243 33.08 -10.68 -1.98
C GLY A 243 32.57 -10.25 -3.37
N GLU A 244 31.51 -10.90 -3.86
CA GLU A 244 30.89 -10.59 -5.15
C GLU A 244 30.10 -9.28 -5.11
N LEU A 245 29.38 -9.03 -4.01
CA LEU A 245 28.70 -7.75 -3.77
C LEU A 245 29.72 -6.60 -3.77
N ILE A 246 30.81 -6.72 -3.01
CA ILE A 246 31.86 -5.68 -2.96
C ILE A 246 32.50 -5.48 -4.34
N ALA A 247 32.73 -6.55 -5.10
CA ALA A 247 33.24 -6.43 -6.47
C ALA A 247 32.29 -5.63 -7.36
N TRP A 248 30.99 -5.95 -7.33
CA TRP A 248 29.99 -5.22 -8.10
C TRP A 248 29.87 -3.75 -7.66
N LEU A 249 29.89 -3.48 -6.35
CA LEU A 249 29.87 -2.11 -5.82
C LEU A 249 31.11 -1.30 -6.22
N LYS A 250 32.29 -1.93 -6.33
CA LYS A 250 33.52 -1.29 -6.81
C LYS A 250 33.42 -0.90 -8.28
N GLU A 251 32.87 -1.77 -9.13
CA GLU A 251 32.63 -1.48 -10.55
C GLU A 251 31.69 -0.27 -10.73
N HIS A 252 30.74 -0.10 -9.80
CA HIS A 252 29.74 0.97 -9.81
C HIS A 252 30.05 2.11 -8.82
N GLY A 253 31.29 2.21 -8.33
CA GLY A 253 31.70 3.19 -7.32
C GLY A 253 31.66 4.66 -7.76
N HIS A 254 31.34 4.93 -9.03
CA HIS A 254 31.10 6.27 -9.54
C HIS A 254 29.72 6.84 -9.13
N ILE A 255 28.79 5.98 -8.68
CA ILE A 255 27.46 6.37 -8.21
C ILE A 255 27.55 6.76 -6.73
N PRO A 256 27.14 7.97 -6.32
CA PRO A 256 27.35 8.47 -4.95
C PRO A 256 26.81 7.55 -3.85
N GLY A 257 25.59 7.02 -4.00
CA GLY A 257 24.98 6.10 -3.03
C GLY A 257 25.75 4.78 -2.87
N ILE A 258 26.32 4.26 -3.97
CA ILE A 258 27.16 3.07 -3.96
C ILE A 258 28.51 3.37 -3.32
N ALA A 259 29.14 4.49 -3.67
CA ALA A 259 30.43 4.90 -3.10
C ALA A 259 30.34 5.06 -1.57
N ALA A 260 29.28 5.70 -1.08
CA ALA A 260 29.02 5.85 0.34
C ALA A 260 28.89 4.49 1.03
N PHE A 261 28.04 3.60 0.52
CA PHE A 261 27.87 2.26 1.09
C PHE A 261 29.14 1.41 1.01
N LEU A 262 29.89 1.49 -0.10
CA LEU A 262 31.14 0.79 -0.30
C LEU A 262 32.15 1.12 0.81
N SER A 263 32.26 2.38 1.21
CA SER A 263 33.15 2.81 2.29
C SER A 263 32.82 2.16 3.65
N TYR A 264 31.52 1.98 3.93
CA TYR A 264 31.03 1.36 5.16
C TYR A 264 31.21 -0.16 5.16
N ILE A 265 30.89 -0.84 4.06
CA ILE A 265 30.96 -2.32 3.99
C ILE A 265 32.41 -2.84 3.94
N THR A 266 33.36 -2.03 3.43
CA THR A 266 34.79 -2.39 3.41
C THR A 266 35.47 -2.31 4.78
N THR A 267 34.96 -1.46 5.69
CA THR A 267 35.52 -1.30 7.05
C THR A 267 34.97 -2.33 8.05
N ALA A 268 34.16 -3.30 7.57
CA ALA A 268 33.49 -4.30 8.39
C ALA A 268 32.66 -3.72 9.54
N SER A 269 32.11 -2.50 9.35
CA SER A 269 31.24 -1.85 10.32
C SER A 269 29.94 -2.63 10.52
N TRP A 270 29.53 -2.84 11.77
CA TRP A 270 28.23 -3.44 12.13
C TRP A 270 27.03 -2.68 11.55
N ASN A 271 27.17 -1.37 11.34
CA ASN A 271 26.13 -0.53 10.73
C ASN A 271 25.89 -0.90 9.26
N ALA A 272 26.94 -1.27 8.51
CA ALA A 272 26.81 -1.65 7.10
C ALA A 272 26.00 -2.95 6.94
N GLU A 273 26.25 -3.93 7.80
CA GLU A 273 25.50 -5.20 7.81
C GLU A 273 24.02 -4.97 8.20
N THR A 274 23.76 -4.07 9.16
CA THR A 274 22.39 -3.71 9.54
C THR A 274 21.64 -3.00 8.40
N VAL A 275 22.28 -2.07 7.69
CA VAL A 275 21.69 -1.39 6.52
C VAL A 275 21.43 -2.38 5.38
N LEU A 276 22.35 -3.32 5.14
CA LEU A 276 22.16 -4.37 4.14
C LEU A 276 20.95 -5.25 4.46
N ALA A 277 20.85 -5.70 5.72
CA ALA A 277 19.74 -6.50 6.20
C ALA A 277 18.39 -5.75 6.10
N ASP A 278 18.36 -4.45 6.43
CA ASP A 278 17.16 -3.63 6.26
C ASP A 278 16.76 -3.54 4.78
N ALA A 279 17.69 -3.22 3.88
CA ALA A 279 17.42 -3.16 2.43
C ALA A 279 16.92 -4.51 1.86
N GLN A 280 17.48 -5.63 2.31
CA GLN A 280 17.00 -6.98 1.96
C GLN A 280 15.56 -7.21 2.42
N MET A 281 15.21 -6.78 3.63
CA MET A 281 13.84 -6.89 4.15
C MET A 281 12.84 -6.10 3.30
N ARG A 282 13.20 -4.89 2.83
CA ARG A 282 12.35 -4.06 1.93
C ARG A 282 12.01 -4.76 0.61
N LEU A 283 12.91 -5.59 0.11
CA LEU A 283 12.75 -6.33 -1.15
C LEU A 283 12.37 -7.81 -0.95
N SER A 284 12.03 -8.22 0.28
CA SER A 284 11.73 -9.62 0.61
C SER A 284 10.54 -10.21 -0.16
N ALA A 285 9.57 -9.38 -0.57
CA ALA A 285 8.44 -9.81 -1.41
C ALA A 285 8.90 -10.46 -2.72
N PHE A 286 10.01 -9.99 -3.29
CA PHE A 286 10.61 -10.52 -4.53
C PHE A 286 11.27 -11.89 -4.37
N ARG A 287 11.15 -12.54 -3.22
CA ARG A 287 11.43 -14.00 -3.12
C ARG A 287 10.37 -14.84 -3.83
N ASP A 288 9.18 -14.29 -4.04
CA ASP A 288 8.17 -14.92 -4.87
C ASP A 288 8.57 -14.85 -6.35
N LEU A 289 8.63 -16.02 -6.99
CA LEU A 289 8.93 -16.15 -8.41
C LEU A 289 7.82 -15.61 -9.30
N ASP A 290 6.55 -15.67 -8.88
CA ASP A 290 5.44 -15.15 -9.67
C ASP A 290 5.49 -13.62 -9.67
N LEU A 291 5.66 -12.98 -8.51
CA LEU A 291 5.90 -11.54 -8.41
C LEU A 291 7.14 -11.12 -9.21
N SER A 292 8.25 -11.85 -9.04
CA SER A 292 9.50 -11.55 -9.75
C SER A 292 9.32 -11.65 -11.26
N SER A 293 8.56 -12.63 -11.73
CA SER A 293 8.23 -12.78 -13.14
C SER A 293 7.40 -11.60 -13.65
N VAL A 294 6.37 -11.20 -12.88
CA VAL A 294 5.52 -10.04 -13.21
C VAL A 294 6.33 -8.74 -13.25
N MET A 295 7.28 -8.56 -12.34
CA MET A 295 8.07 -7.32 -12.24
C MET A 295 9.40 -7.32 -12.99
N SER A 296 9.63 -8.32 -13.83
CA SER A 296 10.90 -8.48 -14.58
C SER A 296 10.96 -7.75 -15.91
N LYS A 297 9.80 -7.42 -16.48
CA LYS A 297 9.68 -6.82 -17.80
C LYS A 297 8.47 -5.89 -17.83
N ASN A 298 8.58 -4.73 -18.48
CA ASN A 298 7.44 -3.86 -18.68
C ASN A 298 6.64 -4.24 -19.94
N GLU A 299 5.34 -4.46 -19.77
CA GLU A 299 4.37 -4.64 -20.85
C GLU A 299 3.20 -3.66 -20.74
N LEU A 300 3.12 -2.92 -19.63
CA LEU A 300 2.09 -1.94 -19.37
C LEU A 300 2.51 -0.57 -19.93
N ASP A 301 1.80 -0.12 -20.96
CA ASP A 301 1.89 1.24 -21.49
C ASP A 301 0.71 2.07 -20.97
N LEU A 302 0.99 2.95 -20.02
CA LEU A 302 -0.02 3.83 -19.41
C LEU A 302 -0.42 4.99 -20.33
N ASP A 303 0.45 5.42 -21.23
CA ASP A 303 0.13 6.49 -22.18
C ASP A 303 -0.86 5.93 -23.22
N GLN A 304 -0.61 4.72 -23.74
CA GLN A 304 -1.57 4.02 -24.60
C GLN A 304 -2.89 3.73 -23.87
N LEU A 305 -2.86 3.34 -22.58
CA LEU A 305 -4.06 3.13 -21.77
C LEU A 305 -4.93 4.40 -21.72
N VAL A 306 -4.32 5.57 -21.58
CA VAL A 306 -5.04 6.85 -21.57
C VAL A 306 -5.54 7.19 -22.97
N ASP A 307 -4.66 7.18 -23.97
CA ASP A 307 -4.97 7.61 -25.34
C ASP A 307 -6.04 6.73 -26.02
N GLU A 308 -6.14 5.45 -25.65
CA GLU A 308 -7.11 4.51 -26.20
C GLU A 308 -8.36 4.33 -25.34
N ALA A 309 -8.52 5.07 -24.23
CA ALA A 309 -9.59 4.83 -23.25
C ALA A 309 -9.62 3.35 -22.79
N GLY A 310 -8.46 2.83 -22.44
CA GLY A 310 -8.29 1.44 -22.01
C GLY A 310 -8.87 1.18 -20.62
N VAL A 311 -9.07 -0.11 -20.33
CA VAL A 311 -9.56 -0.59 -19.04
C VAL A 311 -8.48 -1.46 -18.40
N LEU A 312 -8.06 -1.11 -17.19
CA LEU A 312 -7.05 -1.82 -16.42
C LEU A 312 -7.66 -2.35 -15.12
N VAL A 313 -7.43 -3.62 -14.82
CA VAL A 313 -7.80 -4.24 -13.55
C VAL A 313 -6.53 -4.65 -12.81
N VAL A 314 -6.41 -4.20 -11.57
CA VAL A 314 -5.34 -4.60 -10.64
C VAL A 314 -5.93 -5.60 -9.66
N GLU A 315 -5.61 -6.88 -9.82
CA GLU A 315 -6.15 -7.97 -9.02
C GLU A 315 -5.21 -8.33 -7.86
N MET A 316 -5.79 -8.50 -6.67
CA MET A 316 -5.13 -9.12 -5.53
C MET A 316 -6.15 -9.96 -4.79
N ARG A 317 -5.73 -11.12 -4.29
CA ARG A 317 -6.56 -11.90 -3.38
C ARG A 317 -6.31 -11.42 -1.96
N GLU A 318 -7.35 -11.39 -1.15
CA GLU A 318 -7.26 -11.04 0.27
C GLU A 318 -6.11 -11.77 0.99
N ALA A 319 -5.93 -13.07 0.73
CA ALA A 319 -4.85 -13.89 1.28
C ALA A 319 -3.43 -13.41 0.95
N ASP A 320 -3.24 -12.72 -0.19
CA ASP A 320 -1.94 -12.22 -0.65
C ASP A 320 -1.67 -10.78 -0.15
N THR A 321 -2.67 -10.11 0.44
CA THR A 321 -2.62 -8.69 0.84
C THR A 321 -1.46 -8.36 1.77
N PRO A 322 -1.19 -9.07 2.89
CA PRO A 322 -0.13 -8.69 3.81
C PRO A 322 1.26 -8.65 3.15
N ARG A 323 1.48 -9.53 2.17
CA ARG A 323 2.76 -9.67 1.47
C ARG A 323 2.90 -8.72 0.29
N LEU A 324 1.83 -8.50 -0.48
CA LEU A 324 1.86 -7.73 -1.73
C LEU A 324 1.43 -6.26 -1.57
N ARG A 325 0.91 -5.87 -0.40
CA ARG A 325 0.52 -4.49 -0.10
C ARG A 325 1.60 -3.45 -0.41
N PRO A 326 2.90 -3.66 -0.10
CA PRO A 326 3.94 -2.71 -0.49
C PRO A 326 4.07 -2.51 -1.99
N ILE A 327 3.91 -3.59 -2.77
CA ILE A 327 3.94 -3.55 -4.24
C ILE A 327 2.71 -2.85 -4.80
N TRP A 328 1.54 -3.09 -4.21
CA TRP A 328 0.31 -2.39 -4.55
C TRP A 328 0.40 -0.88 -4.29
N ASN A 329 1.02 -0.49 -3.18
CA ASN A 329 1.29 0.92 -2.89
C ASN A 329 2.24 1.54 -3.90
N LEU A 330 3.32 0.82 -4.22
CA LEU A 330 4.27 1.26 -5.25
C LEU A 330 3.55 1.45 -6.60
N PHE A 331 2.70 0.51 -7.00
CA PHE A 331 1.95 0.57 -8.25
C PHE A 331 0.95 1.73 -8.25
N CYS A 332 0.19 1.92 -7.17
CA CYS A 332 -0.79 2.99 -7.07
C CYS A 332 -0.12 4.38 -7.08
N THR A 333 0.97 4.56 -6.33
CA THR A 333 1.78 5.79 -6.37
C THR A 333 2.35 6.03 -7.77
N PHE A 334 2.89 4.98 -8.42
CA PHE A 334 3.38 5.06 -9.79
C PHE A 334 2.31 5.53 -10.77
N LEU A 335 1.07 5.01 -10.69
CA LEU A 335 -0.04 5.47 -11.53
C LEU A 335 -0.32 6.97 -11.33
N MET A 336 -0.42 7.41 -10.07
CA MET A 336 -0.74 8.81 -9.74
C MET A 336 0.36 9.77 -10.24
N ASP A 337 1.63 9.40 -10.04
CA ASP A 337 2.77 10.19 -10.50
C ASP A 337 2.85 10.21 -12.02
N HIS A 338 2.61 9.07 -12.69
CA HIS A 338 2.58 8.96 -14.15
C HIS A 338 1.53 9.88 -14.76
N PHE A 339 0.28 9.84 -14.25
CA PHE A 339 -0.78 10.69 -14.77
C PHE A 339 -0.51 12.17 -14.55
N THR A 340 0.06 12.54 -13.40
CA THR A 340 0.46 13.92 -13.12
C THR A 340 1.54 14.39 -14.09
N ALA A 341 2.58 13.58 -14.31
CA ALA A 341 3.67 13.90 -15.24
C ALA A 341 3.21 13.91 -16.71
N ARG A 342 2.33 12.99 -17.11
CA ARG A 342 1.73 12.96 -18.45
C ARG A 342 0.87 14.18 -18.70
N ALA A 343 0.03 14.57 -17.74
CA ALA A 343 -0.80 15.76 -17.84
C ALA A 343 0.04 17.04 -17.94
N ALA A 344 1.14 17.16 -17.19
CA ALA A 344 2.02 18.32 -17.26
C ALA A 344 2.67 18.54 -18.64
N ARG A 345 2.72 17.50 -19.49
CA ARG A 345 3.21 17.57 -20.87
C ARG A 345 2.13 17.97 -21.89
N GLU A 346 0.86 18.05 -21.47
CA GLU A 346 -0.28 18.36 -22.32
C GLU A 346 -0.77 19.81 -22.14
N PRO A 347 -1.49 20.37 -23.13
CA PRO A 347 -2.12 21.68 -22.98
C PRO A 347 -3.01 21.75 -21.73
N LEU A 348 -2.94 22.89 -21.03
CA LEU A 348 -3.69 23.16 -19.79
C LEU A 348 -3.34 22.25 -18.60
N SER A 349 -2.28 21.45 -18.72
CA SER A 349 -1.88 20.43 -17.75
C SER A 349 -2.96 19.39 -17.50
N ARG A 350 -3.63 18.92 -18.56
CA ARG A 350 -4.77 17.99 -18.51
C ARG A 350 -4.54 16.78 -19.40
N LEU A 351 -4.94 15.59 -18.96
CA LEU A 351 -4.92 14.42 -19.83
C LEU A 351 -5.90 14.59 -21.00
N PRO A 352 -5.60 14.04 -22.19
CA PRO A 352 -6.50 14.12 -23.34
C PRO A 352 -7.84 13.42 -23.07
N ARG A 353 -7.80 12.36 -22.26
CA ARG A 353 -8.94 11.53 -21.85
C ARG A 353 -8.97 11.41 -20.33
N PRO A 354 -10.15 11.52 -19.68
CA PRO A 354 -10.25 11.42 -18.23
C PRO A 354 -9.98 9.99 -17.75
N VAL A 355 -9.47 9.87 -16.53
CA VAL A 355 -9.17 8.58 -15.89
C VAL A 355 -10.03 8.39 -14.64
N ALA A 356 -10.77 7.30 -14.58
CA ALA A 356 -11.49 6.87 -13.39
C ALA A 356 -10.69 5.82 -12.62
N LEU A 357 -10.30 6.13 -11.39
CA LEU A 357 -9.65 5.21 -10.46
C LEU A 357 -10.68 4.72 -9.42
N ILE A 358 -10.90 3.41 -9.34
CA ILE A 358 -11.89 2.79 -8.44
C ILE A 358 -11.18 1.88 -7.44
N LEU A 359 -11.36 2.17 -6.15
CA LEU A 359 -10.72 1.53 -5.00
C LEU A 359 -11.79 1.04 -4.01
N ASP A 360 -12.29 -0.21 -4.14
CA ASP A 360 -13.40 -0.72 -3.30
C ASP A 360 -13.03 -0.91 -1.82
N GLU A 361 -11.76 -1.21 -1.55
CA GLU A 361 -11.23 -1.46 -0.21
C GLU A 361 -9.96 -0.62 0.02
N PHE A 362 -10.11 0.70 -0.11
CA PHE A 362 -8.97 1.63 -0.13
C PHE A 362 -8.04 1.45 1.08
N ALA A 363 -8.58 1.51 2.29
CA ALA A 363 -7.78 1.48 3.51
C ALA A 363 -7.23 0.07 3.83
N SER A 364 -8.03 -0.99 3.66
CA SER A 364 -7.62 -2.36 3.97
C SER A 364 -6.65 -2.94 2.95
N SER A 365 -6.83 -2.67 1.66
CA SER A 365 -6.05 -3.30 0.59
C SER A 365 -4.75 -2.56 0.27
N LEU A 366 -4.80 -1.23 0.13
CA LEU A 366 -3.61 -0.42 -0.19
C LEU A 366 -2.89 -0.01 1.10
N GLY A 367 -3.64 0.49 2.08
CA GLY A 367 -3.05 1.04 3.28
C GLY A 367 -2.50 2.45 3.09
N ARG A 368 -1.37 2.76 3.74
CA ARG A 368 -0.81 4.12 3.69
C ARG A 368 -0.03 4.30 2.39
N LEU A 369 -0.61 5.04 1.47
CA LEU A 369 0.08 5.53 0.28
C LEU A 369 0.97 6.73 0.64
N PRO A 370 2.28 6.70 0.33
CA PRO A 370 3.15 7.86 0.52
C PRO A 370 2.64 9.09 -0.24
N LYS A 371 2.71 10.27 0.38
CA LYS A 371 2.32 11.59 -0.19
C LYS A 371 0.87 11.70 -0.68
N PHE A 372 -0.01 10.77 -0.30
CA PHE A 372 -1.39 10.73 -0.79
C PHE A 372 -2.23 11.95 -0.40
N ASP A 373 -1.98 12.53 0.77
CA ASP A 373 -2.57 13.76 1.27
C ASP A 373 -2.36 14.96 0.33
N THR A 374 -1.23 14.98 -0.37
CA THR A 374 -0.95 15.98 -1.41
C THR A 374 -1.50 15.51 -2.77
N ALA A 375 -1.28 14.25 -3.13
CA ALA A 375 -1.68 13.70 -4.43
C ALA A 375 -3.20 13.78 -4.69
N VAL A 376 -4.03 13.51 -3.68
CA VAL A 376 -5.50 13.60 -3.80
C VAL A 376 -5.99 15.02 -4.14
N ASN A 377 -5.20 16.05 -3.85
CA ASN A 377 -5.56 17.43 -4.21
C ASN A 377 -5.04 17.81 -5.60
N THR A 378 -3.90 17.26 -6.02
CA THR A 378 -3.26 17.59 -7.30
C THR A 378 -3.84 16.82 -8.48
N LEU A 379 -4.43 15.64 -8.27
CA LEU A 379 -4.98 14.77 -9.32
C LEU A 379 -6.26 15.31 -10.01
N ARG A 380 -6.88 16.34 -9.45
CA ARG A 380 -8.09 16.98 -10.00
C ARG A 380 -7.82 17.63 -11.35
N GLN A 381 -6.72 18.39 -11.46
CA GLN A 381 -6.36 19.13 -12.69
C GLN A 381 -6.00 18.18 -13.85
N PRO A 382 -5.21 17.10 -13.64
CA PRO A 382 -4.98 16.06 -14.63
C PRO A 382 -6.22 15.34 -15.17
N ARG A 383 -7.43 15.58 -14.63
CA ARG A 383 -8.69 14.88 -14.96
C ARG A 383 -8.70 13.42 -14.48
N VAL A 384 -8.17 13.18 -13.28
CA VAL A 384 -8.15 11.86 -12.63
C VAL A 384 -9.16 11.85 -11.47
N GLY A 385 -10.26 11.11 -11.63
CA GLY A 385 -11.31 10.99 -10.61
C GLY A 385 -11.15 9.71 -9.78
N ILE A 386 -11.10 9.84 -8.46
CA ILE A 386 -10.94 8.71 -7.54
C ILE A 386 -12.28 8.40 -6.88
N VAL A 387 -12.70 7.13 -6.91
CA VAL A 387 -13.79 6.59 -6.07
C VAL A 387 -13.14 5.63 -5.10
N ALA A 388 -13.16 5.97 -3.82
CA ALA A 388 -12.64 5.13 -2.75
C ALA A 388 -13.78 4.67 -1.85
N ALA A 389 -13.77 3.40 -1.45
CA ALA A 389 -14.65 2.86 -0.44
C ALA A 389 -13.85 2.38 0.78
N VAL A 390 -14.38 2.67 1.97
CA VAL A 390 -13.80 2.28 3.26
C VAL A 390 -14.88 1.73 4.19
N GLN A 391 -14.47 0.89 5.14
CA GLN A 391 -15.41 0.31 6.10
C GLN A 391 -15.75 1.29 7.22
N SER A 392 -14.74 2.06 7.65
CA SER A 392 -14.85 3.09 8.68
C SER A 392 -13.83 4.20 8.44
N LEU A 393 -14.12 5.43 8.88
CA LEU A 393 -13.14 6.52 8.86
C LEU A 393 -11.99 6.27 9.85
N ALA A 394 -12.19 5.43 10.86
CA ALA A 394 -11.14 5.02 11.79
C ALA A 394 -9.97 4.33 11.07
N GLN A 395 -10.25 3.58 9.99
CA GLN A 395 -9.19 2.96 9.18
C GLN A 395 -8.28 4.02 8.54
N ILE A 396 -8.87 5.09 7.98
CA ILE A 396 -8.11 6.22 7.42
C ILE A 396 -7.33 6.92 8.53
N GLY A 397 -7.95 7.12 9.70
CA GLY A 397 -7.31 7.73 10.86
C GLY A 397 -6.08 6.96 11.35
N HIS A 398 -6.16 5.63 11.43
CA HIS A 398 -5.03 4.79 11.84
C HIS A 398 -3.89 4.81 10.80
N LEU A 399 -4.23 4.77 9.50
CA LEU A 399 -3.25 4.76 8.41
C LEU A 399 -2.52 6.09 8.22
N TYR A 400 -3.25 7.20 8.28
CA TYR A 400 -2.71 8.52 7.93
C TYR A 400 -2.43 9.42 9.14
N ARG A 401 -2.88 9.06 10.35
CA ARG A 401 -2.64 9.76 11.62
C ARG A 401 -2.85 11.28 11.46
N GLY A 402 -1.80 12.08 11.60
CA GLY A 402 -1.85 13.55 11.49
C GLY A 402 -2.25 14.07 10.11
N ALA A 403 -2.14 13.26 9.05
CA ALA A 403 -2.58 13.62 7.69
C ALA A 403 -4.03 13.19 7.39
N ARG A 404 -4.75 12.59 8.35
CA ARG A 404 -6.13 12.11 8.17
C ARG A 404 -7.04 13.20 7.61
N ASP A 405 -7.04 14.37 8.22
CA ASP A 405 -7.98 15.45 7.85
C ASP A 405 -7.68 16.00 6.46
N SER A 406 -6.41 16.08 6.07
CA SER A 406 -6.00 16.44 4.71
C SER A 406 -6.50 15.43 3.68
N VAL A 407 -6.34 14.12 3.96
CA VAL A 407 -6.85 13.06 3.08
C VAL A 407 -8.37 13.12 2.96
N LEU A 408 -9.09 13.29 4.08
CA LEU A 408 -10.55 13.41 4.06
C LEU A 408 -11.02 14.67 3.33
N ALA A 409 -10.30 15.80 3.45
CA ALA A 409 -10.59 17.02 2.70
C ALA A 409 -10.36 16.85 1.18
N GLY A 410 -9.42 15.99 0.80
CA GLY A 410 -9.19 15.59 -0.60
C GLY A 410 -10.44 15.02 -1.29
N PHE A 411 -11.27 14.28 -0.56
CA PHE A 411 -12.55 13.78 -1.07
C PHE A 411 -13.66 14.81 -0.88
N SER A 412 -13.98 15.57 -1.93
CA SER A 412 -14.98 16.64 -1.81
C SER A 412 -16.39 16.10 -1.61
N SER A 413 -16.67 14.89 -2.12
CA SER A 413 -17.96 14.21 -1.92
C SER A 413 -17.80 13.00 -1.01
N LYS A 414 -18.69 12.86 -0.02
CA LYS A 414 -18.71 11.75 0.94
C LYS A 414 -20.10 11.15 1.01
N ILE A 415 -20.18 9.82 0.97
CA ILE A 415 -21.43 9.07 1.03
C ILE A 415 -21.38 8.11 2.21
N PHE A 416 -22.29 8.29 3.15
CA PHE A 416 -22.40 7.52 4.38
C PHE A 416 -23.57 6.54 4.25
N LEU A 417 -23.28 5.25 4.18
CA LEU A 417 -24.31 4.20 4.14
C LEU A 417 -24.89 3.97 5.54
N ALA A 418 -26.10 3.42 5.63
CA ALA A 418 -26.67 3.03 6.91
C ALA A 418 -25.88 1.89 7.58
N GLY A 419 -26.05 1.74 8.90
CA GLY A 419 -25.34 0.76 9.71
C GLY A 419 -23.93 1.20 10.08
N LEU A 420 -23.71 2.49 10.33
CA LEU A 420 -22.39 3.03 10.70
C LEU A 420 -22.07 2.78 12.17
N GLU A 421 -20.78 2.77 12.47
CA GLU A 421 -20.29 2.90 13.83
C GLU A 421 -20.64 4.28 14.38
N ARG A 422 -20.81 4.36 15.71
CA ARG A 422 -21.20 5.60 16.38
C ARG A 422 -20.27 6.76 16.05
N VAL A 423 -18.95 6.51 16.03
CA VAL A 423 -17.93 7.54 15.75
C VAL A 423 -18.05 8.09 14.33
N ASP A 424 -18.29 7.22 13.33
CA ASP A 424 -18.46 7.66 11.94
C ASP A 424 -19.78 8.43 11.76
N ALA A 425 -20.83 8.03 12.47
CA ALA A 425 -22.12 8.70 12.46
C ALA A 425 -22.07 10.07 13.17
N GLU A 426 -21.34 10.18 14.29
CA GLU A 426 -21.06 11.44 14.98
C GLU A 426 -20.27 12.40 14.08
N TYR A 427 -19.27 11.89 13.36
CA TYR A 427 -18.52 12.69 12.37
C TYR A 427 -19.44 13.22 11.26
N ALA A 428 -20.30 12.37 10.69
CA ALA A 428 -21.25 12.78 9.67
C ALA A 428 -22.30 13.77 10.22
N SER A 429 -22.73 13.59 11.47
CA SER A 429 -23.63 14.51 12.16
C SER A 429 -23.01 15.89 12.32
N ALA A 430 -21.74 15.95 12.75
CA ALA A 430 -20.98 17.20 12.83
C ALA A 430 -20.81 17.87 11.45
N LEU A 431 -20.55 17.07 10.40
CA LEU A 431 -20.44 17.57 9.03
C LEU A 431 -21.77 18.15 8.50
N SER A 432 -22.91 17.67 8.99
CA SER A 432 -24.23 18.18 8.61
C SER A 432 -24.54 19.57 9.19
N GLY A 433 -23.78 19.99 10.21
CA GLY A 433 -23.96 21.27 10.88
C GLY A 433 -25.16 21.30 11.83
N THR A 434 -25.40 22.48 12.41
CA THR A 434 -26.45 22.72 13.40
C THR A 434 -27.57 23.57 12.78
N MET A 435 -28.81 23.21 13.09
CA MET A 435 -30.00 23.96 12.73
C MET A 435 -30.76 24.43 13.99
N SER A 436 -31.57 25.47 13.82
CA SER A 436 -32.62 25.81 14.79
C SER A 436 -33.84 24.92 14.58
N ALA A 437 -34.14 24.04 15.53
CA ALA A 437 -35.37 23.25 15.51
C ALA A 437 -36.52 24.01 16.19
N GLU A 438 -37.67 24.08 15.52
CA GLU A 438 -38.91 24.60 16.09
C GLU A 438 -39.54 23.54 17.01
N GLN A 439 -39.75 23.90 18.27
CA GLN A 439 -40.50 23.12 19.23
C GLN A 439 -41.85 23.77 19.46
N VAL A 440 -42.93 23.02 19.25
CA VAL A 440 -44.29 23.47 19.53
C VAL A 440 -44.81 22.72 20.74
N THR A 441 -44.79 23.38 21.90
CA THR A 441 -45.39 22.85 23.12
C THR A 441 -46.86 23.25 23.14
N THR A 442 -47.73 22.24 23.11
CA THR A 442 -49.17 22.45 23.22
C THR A 442 -49.58 22.16 24.66
N ILE A 443 -50.15 23.15 25.34
CA ILE A 443 -50.74 22.99 26.66
C ILE A 443 -52.21 22.62 26.44
N GLU A 444 -52.60 21.47 26.97
CA GLU A 444 -53.96 20.98 26.91
C GLU A 444 -54.51 20.89 28.34
N GLU A 445 -55.67 21.48 28.55
CA GLU A 445 -56.42 21.34 29.82
C GLU A 445 -57.62 20.44 29.60
N GLU A 446 -57.88 19.56 30.56
CA GLU A 446 -59.07 18.72 30.55
C GLU A 446 -60.33 19.58 30.77
N ASP A 447 -61.31 19.43 29.87
CA ASP A 447 -62.57 20.14 29.97
C ASP A 447 -63.34 19.64 31.19
N LYS A 448 -63.45 20.49 32.21
CA LYS A 448 -64.18 20.21 33.46
C LYS A 448 -65.65 19.82 33.23
N ARG A 449 -66.22 20.11 32.06
CA ARG A 449 -67.62 19.77 31.70
C ARG A 449 -67.76 18.44 30.96
N LYS A 450 -66.68 17.89 30.42
CA LYS A 450 -66.67 16.60 29.69
C LYS A 450 -65.36 15.85 29.99
N PRO A 451 -65.35 15.01 31.05
CA PRO A 451 -64.17 14.21 31.40
C PRO A 451 -63.68 13.39 30.21
N GLY A 452 -62.37 13.38 29.96
CA GLY A 452 -61.74 12.73 28.81
C GLY A 452 -61.67 13.58 27.52
N THR A 453 -62.15 14.83 27.54
CA THR A 453 -61.98 15.77 26.41
C THR A 453 -60.94 16.82 26.78
N PHE A 454 -59.85 16.89 26.01
CA PHE A 454 -58.77 17.85 26.23
C PHE A 454 -58.92 19.04 25.27
N ARG A 455 -58.78 20.25 25.79
CA ARG A 455 -58.80 21.48 25.01
C ARG A 455 -57.42 22.12 25.02
N VAL A 456 -56.91 22.41 23.82
CA VAL A 456 -55.69 23.21 23.65
C VAL A 456 -55.93 24.62 24.20
N THR A 457 -55.23 25.00 25.26
CA THR A 457 -55.33 26.30 25.92
C THR A 457 -54.23 27.27 25.49
N ALA A 458 -53.02 26.76 25.20
CA ALA A 458 -51.93 27.56 24.69
C ALA A 458 -51.01 26.74 23.77
N ARG A 459 -50.40 27.42 22.79
CA ARG A 459 -49.29 26.87 22.00
C ARG A 459 -48.09 27.78 22.17
N HIS A 460 -47.02 27.26 22.75
CA HIS A 460 -45.75 27.93 22.85
C HIS A 460 -44.83 27.41 21.75
N ARG A 461 -44.24 28.33 20.98
CA ARG A 461 -43.19 28.03 20.01
C ARG A 461 -41.87 28.48 20.58
N SER A 462 -40.93 27.56 20.69
CA SER A 462 -39.55 27.83 21.08
C SER A 462 -38.59 27.33 20.01
N SER A 463 -37.41 27.92 19.97
CA SER A 463 -36.31 27.49 19.11
C SER A 463 -35.22 26.85 19.96
N SER A 464 -34.63 25.75 19.47
CA SER A 464 -33.52 25.08 20.15
C SER A 464 -32.43 24.69 19.16
N PRO A 465 -31.14 24.74 19.53
CA PRO A 465 -30.05 24.20 18.71
C PRO A 465 -30.19 22.68 18.58
N ARG A 466 -30.08 22.15 17.37
CA ARG A 466 -30.03 20.71 17.10
C ARG A 466 -29.13 20.42 15.91
N PRO A 467 -28.32 19.34 15.92
CA PRO A 467 -27.69 18.85 14.69
C PRO A 467 -28.73 18.68 13.58
N LEU A 468 -28.38 19.05 12.34
CA LEU A 468 -29.28 18.90 11.20
C LEU A 468 -29.69 17.44 11.02
N LEU A 469 -28.70 16.56 11.11
CA LEU A 469 -28.87 15.11 11.19
C LEU A 469 -28.22 14.61 12.48
N ASN A 470 -28.98 13.95 13.34
CA ASN A 470 -28.42 13.27 14.50
C ASN A 470 -27.64 12.02 14.08
N ALA A 471 -26.64 11.61 14.87
CA ALA A 471 -25.86 10.40 14.60
C ALA A 471 -26.77 9.16 14.40
N ASP A 472 -27.82 9.00 15.21
CA ASP A 472 -28.77 7.90 15.08
C ASP A 472 -29.59 7.96 13.76
N GLU A 473 -29.91 9.15 13.27
CA GLU A 473 -30.64 9.34 11.99
C GLU A 473 -29.77 8.99 10.77
N ILE A 474 -28.44 9.05 10.93
CA ILE A 474 -27.47 8.66 9.90
C ILE A 474 -27.13 7.18 10.01
N ALA A 475 -26.88 6.68 11.24
CA ALA A 475 -26.48 5.31 11.47
C ALA A 475 -27.65 4.32 11.26
N ARG A 476 -28.86 4.68 11.68
CA ARG A 476 -30.03 3.79 11.67
C ARG A 476 -31.28 4.52 11.16
N PRO A 477 -31.25 5.07 9.92
CA PRO A 477 -32.42 5.71 9.35
C PRO A 477 -33.56 4.70 9.18
N PRO A 478 -34.84 5.16 9.26
CA PRO A 478 -35.99 4.36 8.90
C PRO A 478 -35.85 3.77 7.50
N LYS A 479 -36.21 2.48 7.35
CA LYS A 479 -36.11 1.77 6.08
C LYS A 479 -37.37 1.99 5.25
N HIS A 480 -37.19 2.35 3.99
CA HIS A 480 -38.23 2.24 3.00
C HIS A 480 -38.54 0.76 2.72
N PHE A 481 -39.81 0.44 2.52
CA PHE A 481 -40.26 -0.94 2.33
C PHE A 481 -39.73 -1.57 1.02
N VAL A 482 -39.45 -0.75 0.00
CA VAL A 482 -38.83 -1.17 -1.27
C VAL A 482 -37.32 -1.00 -1.25
N PHE A 483 -36.83 0.20 -0.94
CA PHE A 483 -35.42 0.57 -1.18
C PHE A 483 -34.51 0.32 0.03
N GLY A 484 -35.06 -0.08 1.18
CA GLY A 484 -34.29 -0.27 2.39
C GLY A 484 -33.86 1.06 3.03
N ALA A 485 -32.69 1.07 3.67
CA ALA A 485 -32.20 2.24 4.39
C ALA A 485 -31.61 3.28 3.42
N PRO A 486 -31.89 4.59 3.59
CA PRO A 486 -31.24 5.62 2.79
C PRO A 486 -29.77 5.77 3.17
N ALA A 487 -28.95 6.25 2.23
CA ALA A 487 -27.62 6.76 2.50
C ALA A 487 -27.65 8.28 2.68
N THR A 488 -26.72 8.80 3.47
CA THR A 488 -26.52 10.25 3.66
C THR A 488 -25.43 10.74 2.72
N PHE A 489 -25.75 11.76 1.92
CA PHE A 489 -24.90 12.34 0.91
C PHE A 489 -24.39 13.71 1.35
N PHE A 490 -23.09 13.89 1.24
CA PHE A 490 -22.41 15.17 1.31
C PHE A 490 -21.73 15.39 -0.03
N LEU A 491 -22.45 15.99 -0.98
CA LEU A 491 -21.90 16.30 -2.29
C LEU A 491 -21.21 17.67 -2.25
N ALA A 492 -20.19 17.86 -3.08
CA ALA A 492 -19.44 19.11 -3.14
C ALA A 492 -20.40 20.30 -3.38
N GLU A 493 -20.24 21.36 -2.57
CA GLU A 493 -21.02 22.61 -2.68
C GLU A 493 -22.56 22.43 -2.58
N THR A 494 -23.02 21.32 -2.01
CA THR A 494 -24.44 21.01 -1.88
C THR A 494 -24.77 20.76 -0.41
N PRO A 495 -25.89 21.31 0.12
CA PRO A 495 -26.35 20.94 1.45
C PRO A 495 -26.54 19.42 1.57
N PRO A 496 -26.37 18.84 2.77
CA PRO A 496 -26.49 17.40 2.94
C PRO A 496 -27.93 16.94 2.71
N PHE A 497 -28.09 15.70 2.26
CA PHE A 497 -29.40 15.09 2.08
C PHE A 497 -29.32 13.58 2.22
N GLN A 498 -30.46 12.91 2.29
CA GLN A 498 -30.54 11.46 2.30
C GLN A 498 -31.15 10.98 0.98
N ALA A 499 -30.72 9.84 0.47
CA ALA A 499 -31.30 9.26 -0.73
C ALA A 499 -31.31 7.73 -0.69
N TYR A 500 -32.32 7.17 -1.33
CA TYR A 500 -32.39 5.74 -1.61
C TYR A 500 -31.80 5.43 -2.98
N PHE A 501 -31.14 4.28 -3.07
CA PHE A 501 -30.51 3.79 -4.29
C PHE A 501 -30.86 2.33 -4.49
N VAL A 502 -30.89 1.93 -5.76
CA VAL A 502 -31.19 0.57 -6.19
C VAL A 502 -29.89 -0.22 -6.34
N ARG A 503 -29.90 -1.49 -5.94
CA ARG A 503 -28.69 -2.33 -6.00
C ARG A 503 -28.44 -2.80 -7.43
N ALA A 504 -27.18 -3.09 -7.76
CA ALA A 504 -26.76 -3.47 -9.11
C ALA A 504 -27.54 -4.67 -9.67
N PHE A 505 -27.86 -5.68 -8.85
CA PHE A 505 -28.65 -6.84 -9.28
C PHE A 505 -30.12 -6.52 -9.63
N GLU A 506 -30.60 -5.30 -9.37
CA GLU A 506 -31.94 -4.82 -9.71
C GLU A 506 -31.93 -3.83 -10.90
N LEU A 507 -30.75 -3.39 -11.34
CA LEU A 507 -30.56 -2.53 -12.51
C LEU A 507 -30.35 -3.40 -13.76
N ASP A 508 -31.05 -3.13 -14.85
CA ASP A 508 -31.10 -4.05 -16.02
C ASP A 508 -29.70 -4.46 -16.54
N GLY A 509 -28.86 -3.49 -16.91
CA GLY A 509 -27.50 -3.77 -17.42
C GLY A 509 -26.59 -4.49 -16.42
N PRO A 510 -26.33 -3.91 -15.22
CA PRO A 510 -25.52 -4.59 -14.20
C PRO A 510 -26.07 -5.96 -13.77
N ARG A 511 -27.39 -6.15 -13.72
CA ARG A 511 -28.04 -7.43 -13.38
C ARG A 511 -27.71 -8.51 -14.41
N GLU A 512 -27.74 -8.18 -15.69
CA GLU A 512 -27.41 -9.14 -16.76
C GLU A 512 -25.95 -9.59 -16.65
N ILE A 513 -25.03 -8.65 -16.37
CA ILE A 513 -23.63 -8.98 -16.12
C ILE A 513 -23.48 -9.89 -14.90
N LEU A 514 -24.13 -9.55 -13.77
CA LEU A 514 -24.05 -10.36 -12.55
C LEU A 514 -24.56 -11.80 -12.78
N ARG A 515 -25.67 -11.97 -13.53
CA ARG A 515 -26.16 -13.29 -13.93
C ARG A 515 -25.19 -14.04 -14.83
N ALA A 516 -24.52 -13.34 -15.75
CA ALA A 516 -23.51 -13.96 -16.61
C ALA A 516 -22.30 -14.45 -15.81
N ILE A 517 -21.87 -13.71 -14.78
CA ILE A 517 -20.76 -14.10 -13.88
C ILE A 517 -21.04 -15.41 -13.15
N GLU A 518 -22.29 -15.65 -12.72
CA GLU A 518 -22.67 -16.90 -12.02
C GLU A 518 -22.42 -18.15 -12.87
N HIS A 519 -22.47 -18.02 -14.20
CA HIS A 519 -22.33 -19.12 -15.16
C HIS A 519 -20.92 -19.16 -15.81
N GLU A 520 -20.07 -18.16 -15.56
CA GLU A 520 -18.70 -18.13 -16.08
C GLU A 520 -17.81 -19.03 -15.19
N PRO A 521 -17.10 -20.02 -15.75
CA PRO A 521 -16.17 -20.83 -14.98
C PRO A 521 -15.10 -19.94 -14.34
N ARG A 522 -14.79 -20.19 -13.06
CA ARG A 522 -13.70 -19.48 -12.37
C ARG A 522 -12.37 -19.82 -13.06
N THR A 523 -11.89 -18.88 -13.88
CA THR A 523 -10.53 -18.73 -14.41
C THR A 523 -10.03 -19.79 -15.41
N ALA A 524 -9.79 -19.35 -16.65
CA ALA A 524 -8.75 -19.89 -17.53
C ALA A 524 -7.50 -18.99 -17.45
N ALA A 525 -6.33 -19.53 -17.78
CA ALA A 525 -5.13 -18.71 -17.99
C ALA A 525 -5.41 -17.68 -19.10
N GLN A 526 -5.09 -16.41 -18.85
CA GLN A 526 -5.24 -15.36 -19.87
C GLN A 526 -4.06 -15.36 -20.85
N ARG A 527 -2.92 -15.94 -20.44
CA ARG A 527 -1.71 -16.05 -21.26
C ARG A 527 -1.44 -17.51 -21.64
N PRO A 528 -1.04 -17.78 -22.90
CA PRO A 528 -0.63 -19.11 -23.32
C PRO A 528 0.72 -19.53 -22.74
N ILE A 529 1.60 -18.56 -22.45
CA ILE A 529 2.92 -18.77 -21.84
C ILE A 529 3.03 -17.88 -20.60
N PRO A 530 3.30 -18.44 -19.41
CA PRO A 530 3.52 -17.64 -18.20
C PRO A 530 4.73 -16.71 -18.34
N LEU A 531 4.72 -15.57 -17.63
CA LEU A 531 5.93 -14.75 -17.51
C LEU A 531 7.06 -15.57 -16.88
N LEU A 532 8.25 -15.45 -17.43
CA LEU A 532 9.42 -16.19 -16.96
C LEU A 532 10.38 -15.24 -16.26
N TRP A 533 10.58 -15.44 -14.96
CA TRP A 533 11.76 -14.93 -14.29
C TRP A 533 13.02 -15.57 -14.89
N ARG A 534 14.00 -14.74 -15.26
CA ARG A 534 15.33 -15.19 -15.68
C ARG A 534 16.37 -14.43 -14.85
N PRO A 535 17.06 -15.09 -13.90
CA PRO A 535 18.16 -14.48 -13.14
C PRO A 535 19.17 -13.85 -14.09
N THR A 536 19.47 -12.57 -13.89
CA THR A 536 20.05 -11.75 -14.96
C THR A 536 21.56 -11.79 -15.03
N ARG A 537 22.25 -12.46 -14.10
CA ARG A 537 23.64 -12.78 -14.38
C ARG A 537 23.65 -13.81 -15.50
N ARG A 538 24.31 -13.50 -16.62
CA ARG A 538 25.15 -14.52 -17.25
C ARG A 538 25.97 -15.06 -16.09
N VAL A 539 25.59 -16.23 -15.57
CA VAL A 539 26.61 -17.20 -15.24
C VAL A 539 27.46 -17.17 -16.51
N VAL A 540 28.62 -16.48 -16.46
CA VAL A 540 29.73 -16.93 -17.29
C VAL A 540 29.70 -18.39 -16.98
N ALA A 541 29.25 -19.18 -17.95
CA ALA A 541 29.32 -20.59 -17.84
C ALA A 541 30.81 -20.85 -17.59
N SER A 542 31.22 -20.96 -16.31
CA SER A 542 31.74 -22.23 -15.87
C SER A 542 30.66 -23.21 -16.29
N VAL A 543 30.75 -23.57 -17.58
CA VAL A 543 30.03 -24.68 -18.14
C VAL A 543 30.26 -25.73 -17.09
N GLY A 544 29.17 -26.20 -16.50
CA GLY A 544 29.12 -27.50 -15.87
C GLY A 544 29.50 -28.50 -16.95
N ARG A 545 30.77 -28.52 -17.33
CA ARG A 545 31.47 -29.72 -17.68
C ARG A 545 31.51 -30.40 -16.33
N THR A 546 30.66 -31.40 -16.17
CA THR A 546 30.99 -32.54 -15.31
C THR A 546 32.45 -32.86 -15.62
N VAL A 547 33.35 -32.36 -14.77
CA VAL A 547 34.77 -32.60 -14.91
C VAL A 547 34.90 -34.11 -14.76
N PRO A 548 35.41 -34.85 -15.77
CA PRO A 548 35.50 -36.29 -15.67
C PRO A 548 36.18 -36.67 -14.37
N GLN A 549 35.67 -37.70 -13.68
CA GLN A 549 36.17 -38.11 -12.38
C GLN A 549 37.70 -38.36 -12.39
N SER A 550 38.24 -38.80 -13.53
CA SER A 550 39.68 -38.95 -13.77
C SER A 550 40.47 -37.63 -13.71
N VAL A 551 39.90 -36.52 -14.19
CA VAL A 551 40.51 -35.19 -14.13
C VAL A 551 40.45 -34.62 -12.71
N LEU A 552 39.34 -34.83 -11.99
CA LEU A 552 39.23 -34.46 -10.57
C LEU A 552 40.20 -35.26 -9.71
N GLN A 553 40.34 -36.56 -9.98
CA GLN A 553 41.31 -37.42 -9.28
C GLN A 553 42.77 -36.98 -9.56
N ALA A 554 43.12 -36.67 -10.80
CA ALA A 554 44.45 -36.16 -11.13
C ALA A 554 44.74 -34.81 -10.43
N ARG A 555 43.75 -33.91 -10.40
CA ARG A 555 43.85 -32.61 -9.72
C ARG A 555 43.98 -32.76 -8.21
N PHE A 556 43.21 -33.68 -7.62
CA PHE A 556 43.30 -34.04 -6.20
C PHE A 556 44.68 -34.55 -5.81
N HIS A 557 45.26 -35.47 -6.58
CA HIS A 557 46.62 -35.99 -6.31
C HIS A 557 47.69 -34.91 -6.46
N ARG A 558 47.56 -34.06 -7.48
CA ARG A 558 48.45 -32.91 -7.68
C ARG A 558 48.43 -31.96 -6.48
N LEU A 559 47.25 -31.61 -5.97
CA LEU A 559 47.10 -30.69 -4.84
C LEU A 559 47.66 -31.29 -3.53
N LYS A 560 47.47 -32.59 -3.28
CA LYS A 560 48.08 -33.28 -2.11
C LYS A 560 49.61 -33.20 -2.14
N ASN A 561 50.22 -33.31 -3.32
CA ASN A 561 51.66 -33.18 -3.48
C ASN A 561 52.12 -31.72 -3.29
N GLU A 562 51.40 -30.76 -3.89
CA GLU A 562 51.73 -29.33 -3.79
C GLU A 562 51.61 -28.81 -2.35
N LEU A 563 50.66 -29.32 -1.57
CA LEU A 563 50.49 -28.98 -0.14
C LEU A 563 51.39 -29.79 0.80
N ALA A 564 52.31 -30.60 0.26
CA ALA A 564 53.31 -31.37 1.00
C ALA A 564 52.72 -32.20 2.16
N PHE A 565 51.62 -32.93 1.90
CA PHE A 565 50.90 -33.71 2.91
C PHE A 565 51.78 -34.68 3.72
N GLU A 566 52.87 -35.18 3.13
CA GLU A 566 53.83 -36.07 3.79
C GLU A 566 54.57 -35.41 4.96
N ARG A 567 54.69 -34.08 4.97
CA ARG A 567 55.34 -33.31 6.04
C ARG A 567 54.41 -33.03 7.24
N ALA A 568 53.11 -33.30 7.10
CA ALA A 568 52.14 -33.07 8.17
C ALA A 568 52.25 -34.09 9.31
N SER A 569 51.76 -33.72 10.49
CA SER A 569 51.80 -34.59 11.67
C SER A 569 51.12 -35.95 11.43
N ALA A 570 51.58 -36.99 12.13
CA ALA A 570 51.02 -38.34 12.00
C ALA A 570 49.51 -38.38 12.31
N GLY A 571 49.05 -37.57 13.26
CA GLY A 571 47.64 -37.44 13.62
C GLY A 571 46.81 -36.82 12.50
N ALA A 572 47.29 -35.74 11.87
CA ALA A 572 46.60 -35.08 10.76
C ALA A 572 46.53 -35.98 9.52
N ARG A 573 47.60 -36.71 9.22
CA ARG A 573 47.61 -37.69 8.12
C ARG A 573 46.64 -38.85 8.34
N ALA A 574 46.58 -39.39 9.57
CA ALA A 574 45.66 -40.47 9.93
C ALA A 574 44.18 -40.02 9.90
N TRP A 575 43.91 -38.78 10.31
CA TRP A 575 42.58 -38.18 10.16
C TRP A 575 42.21 -37.98 8.69
N TRP A 576 43.09 -37.35 7.91
CA TRP A 576 42.82 -37.09 6.49
C TRP A 576 42.56 -38.38 5.69
N SER A 577 43.32 -39.45 5.94
CA SER A 577 43.09 -40.74 5.29
C SER A 577 41.69 -41.30 5.55
N ARG A 578 41.12 -41.08 6.75
CA ARG A 578 39.74 -41.46 7.09
C ARG A 578 38.70 -40.56 6.43
N LEU A 579 39.00 -39.28 6.25
CA LEU A 579 38.14 -38.33 5.54
C LEU A 579 38.08 -38.67 4.04
N GLU A 580 39.25 -38.90 3.42
CA GLU A 580 39.39 -39.27 2.02
C GLU A 580 38.62 -40.54 1.67
N LYS A 581 38.73 -41.58 2.52
CA LYS A 581 37.97 -42.84 2.35
C LYS A 581 36.45 -42.65 2.42
N ARG A 582 35.96 -41.67 3.20
CA ARG A 582 34.51 -41.39 3.32
C ARG A 582 33.95 -40.58 2.15
N HIS A 583 34.81 -39.82 1.46
CA HIS A 583 34.44 -39.03 0.28
C HIS A 583 34.94 -39.66 -1.03
N GLU A 584 35.24 -40.97 -1.03
CA GLU A 584 35.78 -41.71 -2.18
C GLU A 584 34.86 -41.63 -3.42
N THR A 585 33.54 -41.52 -3.22
CA THR A 585 32.56 -41.38 -4.31
C THR A 585 32.36 -39.94 -4.79
N THR A 586 32.85 -38.93 -4.06
CA THR A 586 32.57 -37.50 -4.32
C THR A 586 33.79 -36.62 -4.06
N VAL A 587 34.80 -36.74 -4.93
CA VAL A 587 36.12 -36.07 -4.79
C VAL A 587 36.05 -34.55 -4.97
N SER A 588 35.00 -34.00 -5.59
CA SER A 588 34.87 -32.56 -5.87
C SER A 588 34.96 -31.69 -4.62
N GLY A 589 34.28 -32.08 -3.53
CA GLY A 589 34.30 -31.31 -2.28
C GLY A 589 35.66 -31.32 -1.58
N LEU A 590 36.44 -32.40 -1.74
CA LEU A 590 37.82 -32.45 -1.24
C LEU A 590 38.77 -31.61 -2.09
N VAL A 591 38.58 -31.58 -3.41
CA VAL A 591 39.38 -30.72 -4.31
C VAL A 591 39.15 -29.25 -3.96
N GLU A 592 37.90 -28.82 -3.80
CA GLU A 592 37.56 -27.44 -3.37
C GLU A 592 38.26 -27.09 -2.05
N LEU A 593 38.21 -27.98 -1.05
CA LEU A 593 38.87 -27.78 0.24
C LEU A 593 40.40 -27.66 0.11
N LEU A 594 41.04 -28.49 -0.72
CA LEU A 594 42.49 -28.45 -0.94
C LEU A 594 42.92 -27.18 -1.69
N GLU A 595 42.14 -26.73 -2.66
CA GLU A 595 42.41 -25.46 -3.38
C GLU A 595 42.32 -24.29 -2.43
N GLU A 596 41.34 -24.29 -1.55
CA GLU A 596 41.18 -23.25 -0.54
C GLU A 596 42.34 -23.26 0.47
N LEU A 597 42.81 -24.42 0.93
CA LEU A 597 44.01 -24.51 1.77
C LEU A 597 45.25 -23.95 1.07
N LYS A 598 45.37 -24.20 -0.23
CA LYS A 598 46.48 -23.69 -1.05
C LYS A 598 46.41 -22.17 -1.19
N GLU A 599 45.24 -21.61 -1.50
CA GLU A 599 45.03 -20.16 -1.58
C GLU A 599 45.35 -19.49 -0.24
N LEU A 600 44.95 -20.10 0.87
CA LEU A 600 45.21 -19.61 2.23
C LEU A 600 46.62 -19.93 2.73
N SER A 601 47.49 -20.51 1.91
CA SER A 601 48.83 -20.98 2.28
C SER A 601 48.85 -21.76 3.62
N SER A 602 47.85 -22.59 3.85
CA SER A 602 47.59 -23.28 5.12
C SER A 602 47.91 -24.77 5.03
N SER A 603 48.36 -25.34 6.14
CA SER A 603 48.82 -26.73 6.19
C SER A 603 47.70 -27.71 6.52
N LEU A 604 47.94 -29.00 6.28
CA LEU A 604 47.03 -30.05 6.73
C LEU A 604 46.87 -30.08 8.26
N ASP A 605 47.90 -29.66 9.01
CA ASP A 605 47.84 -29.56 10.46
C ASP A 605 46.90 -28.44 10.93
N ASP A 606 46.84 -27.32 10.20
CA ASP A 606 45.88 -26.23 10.47
C ASP A 606 44.44 -26.70 10.22
N LEU A 607 44.22 -27.42 9.12
CA LEU A 607 42.92 -28.03 8.80
C LEU A 607 42.51 -29.07 9.86
N HIS A 608 43.45 -29.89 10.33
CA HIS A 608 43.18 -30.87 11.37
C HIS A 608 42.89 -30.18 12.72
N GLY A 609 43.54 -29.05 13.01
CA GLY A 609 43.18 -28.17 14.13
C GLY A 609 41.75 -27.67 14.03
N ALA A 610 41.35 -27.16 12.86
CA ALA A 610 39.98 -26.73 12.57
C ALA A 610 38.94 -27.85 12.81
N HIS A 611 39.25 -29.08 12.36
CA HIS A 611 38.41 -30.24 12.65
C HIS A 611 38.29 -30.53 14.15
N ARG A 612 39.40 -30.49 14.89
CA ARG A 612 39.38 -30.75 16.35
C ARG A 612 38.56 -29.73 17.13
N MET A 613 38.47 -28.50 16.65
CA MET A 613 37.70 -27.44 17.32
C MET A 613 36.22 -27.47 16.94
N THR A 614 35.90 -27.79 15.69
CA THR A 614 34.51 -27.80 15.20
C THR A 614 33.82 -29.16 15.35
N CYS A 615 34.59 -30.25 15.46
CA CYS A 615 34.12 -31.64 15.36
C CYS A 615 33.35 -31.96 14.06
N HIS A 616 33.42 -31.09 13.04
CA HIS A 616 32.77 -31.27 11.74
C HIS A 616 33.74 -31.84 10.71
N GLU A 617 33.22 -32.60 9.75
CA GLU A 617 34.01 -33.23 8.68
C GLU A 617 33.52 -32.85 7.28
N GLU A 618 32.51 -31.97 7.20
CA GLU A 618 32.02 -31.47 5.92
C GLU A 618 33.06 -30.50 5.31
N PRO A 619 33.54 -30.73 4.07
CA PRO A 619 34.64 -29.96 3.50
C PRO A 619 34.40 -28.45 3.49
N ARG A 620 33.18 -28.00 3.18
CA ARG A 620 32.83 -26.57 3.13
C ARG A 620 32.84 -25.90 4.51
N VAL A 621 32.41 -26.62 5.55
CA VAL A 621 32.40 -26.13 6.93
C VAL A 621 33.83 -25.97 7.44
N LEU A 622 34.68 -26.96 7.15
CA LEU A 622 36.09 -26.92 7.51
C LEU A 622 36.84 -25.78 6.80
N ALA A 623 36.56 -25.55 5.51
CA ALA A 623 37.18 -24.48 4.73
C ALA A 623 36.87 -23.09 5.30
N ASN A 624 35.58 -22.84 5.59
CA ASN A 624 35.13 -21.59 6.23
C ASN A 624 35.77 -21.37 7.61
N TYR A 625 35.96 -22.44 8.39
CA TYR A 625 36.59 -22.31 9.70
C TYR A 625 38.11 -22.07 9.62
N VAL A 626 38.80 -22.64 8.63
CA VAL A 626 40.21 -22.32 8.38
C VAL A 626 40.38 -20.86 7.97
N ARG A 627 39.49 -20.30 7.12
CA ARG A 627 39.45 -18.86 6.81
C ARG A 627 39.31 -18.01 8.07
N TYR A 628 38.40 -18.41 8.95
CA TYR A 628 38.20 -17.73 10.23
C TYR A 628 39.47 -17.76 11.10
N LEU A 629 40.08 -18.93 11.32
CA LEU A 629 41.31 -19.04 12.13
C LEU A 629 42.49 -18.24 11.56
N ARG A 630 42.61 -18.15 10.23
CA ARG A 630 43.62 -17.30 9.56
C ARG A 630 43.36 -15.82 9.81
N SER A 631 42.11 -15.37 9.67
CA SER A 631 41.75 -13.98 9.94
C SER A 631 42.04 -13.57 11.40
N VAL A 632 41.85 -14.49 12.35
CA VAL A 632 42.18 -14.27 13.76
C VAL A 632 43.70 -14.16 13.98
N LYS A 633 44.50 -15.05 13.37
CA LYS A 633 45.97 -14.97 13.48
C LYS A 633 46.58 -13.75 12.80
N GLU A 634 45.99 -13.27 11.71
CA GLU A 634 46.42 -12.04 11.01
C GLU A 634 46.13 -10.79 11.85
N LEU A 635 45.05 -10.78 12.63
CA LEU A 635 44.74 -9.72 13.61
C LEU A 635 45.75 -9.71 14.77
N ASP A 636 46.09 -10.88 15.34
CA ASP A 636 47.11 -10.98 16.41
C ASP A 636 48.52 -10.54 15.93
N ALA A 637 48.87 -10.82 14.67
CA ALA A 637 50.14 -10.41 14.08
C ALA A 637 50.21 -8.89 13.80
N LEU A 638 49.07 -8.25 13.51
CA LEU A 638 48.97 -6.80 13.31
C LEU A 638 49.06 -6.04 14.64
N ASP A 639 48.48 -6.58 15.72
CA ASP A 639 48.63 -6.00 17.06
C ASP A 639 50.08 -6.05 17.55
N GLN A 640 50.82 -7.15 17.29
CA GLN A 640 52.25 -7.26 17.65
C GLN A 640 53.18 -6.33 16.85
N LEU A 641 52.77 -5.86 15.66
CA LEU A 641 53.54 -4.91 14.84
C LEU A 641 53.29 -3.43 15.22
N SER A 642 52.34 -3.15 16.12
CA SER A 642 51.97 -1.79 16.53
C SER A 642 52.53 -1.33 17.89
N LEU A 643 53.35 -2.13 18.57
CA LEU A 643 53.97 -1.77 19.85
C LEU A 643 55.43 -1.31 19.68
N GLY A 644 55.59 -0.09 19.19
CA GLY A 644 56.81 0.71 19.28
C GLY A 644 56.54 1.98 20.07
N TRP A 645 56.27 1.86 21.37
CA TRP A 645 56.20 3.02 22.27
C TRP A 645 57.62 3.49 22.60
N PRO A 646 57.95 4.79 22.54
CA PRO A 646 59.27 5.29 22.91
C PRO A 646 59.53 5.07 24.42
N PRO A 647 60.79 4.86 24.84
CA PRO A 647 61.12 4.60 26.25
C PRO A 647 60.79 5.83 27.11
N GLN A 648 60.04 5.61 28.20
CA GLN A 648 59.80 6.62 29.23
C GLN A 648 61.12 6.95 29.97
N PRO A 649 61.30 8.19 30.48
CA PRO A 649 62.48 8.56 31.26
C PRO A 649 62.50 7.83 32.60
N ASP A 650 63.71 7.43 33.01
CA ASP A 650 64.04 6.92 34.35
C ASP A 650 63.57 7.87 35.45
N ASP A 651 62.83 7.34 36.42
CA ASP A 651 62.88 7.79 37.81
C ASP A 651 62.87 6.55 38.70
N GLY A 652 64.07 6.15 39.11
CA GLY A 652 64.29 5.12 40.11
C GLY A 652 64.36 5.70 41.52
N ALA A 653 63.87 4.88 42.46
CA ALA A 653 64.09 4.87 43.90
C ALA A 653 63.20 5.77 44.77
N GLY A 654 62.51 5.12 45.74
CA GLY A 654 62.06 5.80 46.95
C GLY A 654 60.86 5.15 47.63
N ASP A 655 61.13 4.36 48.65
CA ASP A 655 60.18 3.80 49.61
C ASP A 655 59.26 4.84 50.28
N GLY A 656 58.06 4.40 50.65
CA GLY A 656 57.62 4.42 52.04
C GLY A 656 57.04 5.72 52.66
N ALA A 657 55.76 5.59 53.04
CA ALA A 657 55.13 6.13 54.26
C ALA A 657 54.79 7.64 54.36
N GLY A 658 53.58 7.88 54.89
CA GLY A 658 53.30 9.01 55.80
C GLY A 658 52.40 10.12 55.25
N ASP A 659 51.12 10.02 55.62
CA ASP A 659 50.34 11.04 56.33
C ASP A 659 50.05 12.45 55.74
N ASP A 660 48.78 12.78 55.96
CA ASP A 660 48.17 14.08 56.32
C ASP A 660 47.67 15.09 55.28
N GLU A 661 46.35 15.24 55.38
CA GLU A 661 45.55 16.47 55.54
C GLU A 661 45.21 17.38 54.34
N ASP A 662 43.88 17.50 54.20
CA ASP A 662 43.06 18.69 53.94
C ASP A 662 43.01 19.34 52.55
N GLY A 663 41.77 19.39 52.04
CA GLY A 663 41.16 20.69 51.77
C GLY A 663 40.46 20.87 50.42
N GLU A 664 39.13 20.85 50.47
CA GLU A 664 38.19 21.70 49.70
C GLU A 664 37.80 21.35 48.25
N GLN A 665 36.56 20.84 48.16
CA GLN A 665 35.34 21.56 47.71
C GLN A 665 34.63 21.12 46.40
N ASP A 666 33.34 20.89 46.65
CA ASP A 666 32.12 21.09 45.86
C ASP A 666 31.77 20.08 44.76
N GLU A 667 30.78 19.20 45.00
CA GLU A 667 29.31 19.42 44.93
C GLU A 667 28.88 19.67 43.47
N ASP A 668 27.87 19.02 42.88
CA ASP A 668 26.61 18.58 43.46
C ASP A 668 25.83 17.75 42.42
N ASP A 669 25.05 16.77 42.89
CA ASP A 669 23.87 16.26 42.16
C ASP A 669 22.91 15.66 43.20
N PRO A 670 21.68 16.18 43.42
CA PRO A 670 20.74 15.56 44.33
C PRO A 670 19.56 14.86 43.63
N PRO A 671 18.92 13.90 44.32
CA PRO A 671 18.10 12.87 43.70
C PRO A 671 16.60 12.97 44.05
N LYS A 672 15.84 12.04 43.43
CA LYS A 672 14.40 11.81 43.59
C LYS A 672 13.96 11.52 45.02
N GLY A 673 12.79 12.04 45.38
CA GLY A 673 11.94 11.55 46.48
C GLY A 673 10.54 12.14 46.41
N ASP A 674 9.53 11.28 46.40
CA ASP A 674 8.10 11.55 46.70
C ASP A 674 7.81 10.68 47.97
N PRO A 675 6.83 10.95 48.88
CA PRO A 675 5.53 11.58 48.62
C PRO A 675 4.95 12.52 49.71
N GLY A 676 3.95 13.31 49.35
CA GLY A 676 2.79 13.54 50.23
C GLY A 676 2.23 14.96 50.41
N VAL A 677 1.05 15.17 49.80
CA VAL A 677 -0.19 15.74 50.40
C VAL A 677 -0.26 17.24 50.77
N LYS A 678 -1.13 17.93 49.98
CA LYS A 678 -2.03 19.08 50.29
C LYS A 678 -1.42 20.46 50.61
N GLN A 679 -1.73 21.47 49.80
CA GLN A 679 -2.91 22.36 49.94
C GLN A 679 -2.95 23.45 48.85
N GLN A 680 -4.16 23.70 48.34
CA GLN A 680 -4.76 24.97 47.88
C GLN A 680 -4.10 25.81 46.76
N GLY A 681 -4.89 26.04 45.71
CA GLY A 681 -4.64 26.98 44.61
C GLY A 681 -5.48 26.63 43.41
#